data_AF-A0A485KM67-F1
#
_entry.id   AF-A0A485KM67-F1
#
_cell.length_a   1.000
_cell.length_b   1.000
_cell.length_c   1.000
_cell.angle_alpha   90.00
_cell.angle_beta   90.00
_cell.angle_gamma   90.00
#
_symmetry.space_group_name_H-M   'P 1'
#
loop_
_entity.id
_entity.type
_entity.pdbx_description
1 polymer ?
#
loop_
_entity_poly.entity_id
_entity_poly.type
_entity_poly.pdbx_seq_one_letter_code
_entity_poly.pdbx_strand_id
1 'polypeptide(L)'
;MVALLDRIVAAFVCVFAWVAHAHTQVLVVGGTGNLATKYIWPAFDHLRREPAFADIKLWAGGVGDVASGEATLQSNPVSAALDIRYAKLRAEDDYKNLSVHPDWNAGAITGLIVYLAVPPKYFEEICAWIHTHLRAPSAQWVRIVVEKPFGHDATSAESLAASLRSMFADHELFLIDHYMGKRGVHGLRSFLSLNGVEYSKLWPQLGQILMQEIETVAGRASFFDPVGIVRDVMANHLTLLFGLLNPSPSERRLDLLHDFSYAHTVELGQYDGYQTDVRVETRKDSTTTPTAAMVLFRHKERQVAVVISAGKGLSRREVRLTLQFDDAACDALVFVIQGPSGEYIELCDAWVDKVQAPVGWKVSGRRLLPPAEPRALSAYTFLLGKIVQGDASHFMHIEDILLAWRTWQPILDHTDAVRPHDIMTYPLGDGRFLDRPGAVVSLCTMNFELSMHHVGGLRIQHHDFLLSTMLYKVRQHNCQLPSVHSSQQRMVTMEHQRQELLEELMTWQHRMFQELLAQHFKLVEAHIEVFGTHPLTRRDSMSVNKQPFEEAINPNVSTDSLLVSDFMADLCDAHVGDDGVCTPDQFCRVLDTVISQSTSKPLKMGDKVRTCYIVDRTLHSKRHTDNDLRKVFDYYYSRMGLFLEWVQASAAPDSHEHILVTLLLRMFLSLPPKEKSKRANFASVLSGRMPPLEGSNRDLLGEVLTVLQS
;
A
#
# COMPACT_ATOMS: atom_id res chain seq x y z
N MET A 1 38.06 60.76 23.77
CA MET A 1 36.70 60.30 24.13
C MET A 1 35.70 60.59 23.03
N VAL A 2 35.54 61.85 22.59
CA VAL A 2 34.66 62.24 21.47
C VAL A 2 35.01 61.49 20.17
N ALA A 3 36.29 61.42 19.78
CA ALA A 3 36.72 60.66 18.60
C ALA A 3 36.51 59.12 18.68
N LEU A 4 36.38 58.57 19.90
CA LEU A 4 36.02 57.16 20.11
C LEU A 4 34.50 56.98 20.00
N LEU A 5 33.73 57.93 20.53
CA LEU A 5 32.29 57.99 20.40
C LEU A 5 31.87 58.16 18.93
N ASP A 6 32.54 59.03 18.17
CA ASP A 6 32.28 59.23 16.74
C ASP A 6 32.62 57.98 15.91
N ARG A 7 33.67 57.24 16.29
CA ARG A 7 34.01 55.96 15.64
C ARG A 7 33.02 54.85 16.01
N ILE A 8 32.50 54.84 17.23
CA ILE A 8 31.45 53.89 17.66
C ILE A 8 30.12 54.24 16.99
N VAL A 9 29.75 55.51 16.92
CA VAL A 9 28.54 55.97 16.23
C VAL A 9 28.66 55.75 14.73
N ALA A 10 29.82 56.02 14.11
CA ALA A 10 30.06 55.67 12.71
C ALA A 10 30.07 54.16 12.48
N ALA A 11 30.59 53.34 13.41
CA ALA A 11 30.50 51.89 13.33
C ALA A 11 29.06 51.41 13.52
N PHE A 12 28.26 52.02 14.40
CA PHE A 12 26.85 51.71 14.59
C PHE A 12 26.00 52.16 13.40
N VAL A 13 26.27 53.33 12.82
CA VAL A 13 25.63 53.83 11.60
C VAL A 13 26.07 53.02 10.40
N CYS A 14 27.32 52.56 10.31
CA CYS A 14 27.77 51.62 9.28
C CYS A 14 27.19 50.23 9.49
N VAL A 15 27.01 49.74 10.72
CA VAL A 15 26.33 48.46 11.01
C VAL A 15 24.84 48.58 10.72
N PHE A 16 24.17 49.69 11.05
CA PHE A 16 22.77 49.98 10.70
C PHE A 16 22.57 50.30 9.21
N ALA A 17 23.57 50.87 8.53
CA ALA A 17 23.58 51.05 7.08
C ALA A 17 24.00 49.77 6.34
N TRP A 18 24.69 48.83 7.02
CA TRP A 18 24.98 47.48 6.56
C TRP A 18 23.85 46.49 6.89
N VAL A 19 22.91 46.87 7.76
CA VAL A 19 21.47 46.54 7.61
C VAL A 19 20.91 47.29 6.38
N ALA A 20 21.67 47.29 5.28
CA ALA A 20 21.17 47.47 3.95
C ALA A 20 20.11 46.39 3.77
N HIS A 21 18.86 46.80 3.55
CA HIS A 21 17.65 46.01 3.72
C HIS A 21 17.86 44.55 3.28
N ALA A 22 18.16 43.71 4.27
CA ALA A 22 18.49 42.33 4.04
C ALA A 22 17.18 41.60 3.77
N HIS A 23 17.05 41.00 2.60
CA HIS A 23 15.76 40.55 2.09
C HIS A 23 15.74 39.04 1.92
N THR A 24 14.54 38.47 1.93
CA THR A 24 14.31 37.09 1.49
C THR A 24 14.08 37.08 -0.01
N GLN A 25 14.84 36.26 -0.72
CA GLN A 25 14.63 36.02 -2.13
C GLN A 25 13.68 34.83 -2.29
N VAL A 26 12.67 34.97 -3.14
CA VAL A 26 11.71 33.92 -3.46
C VAL A 26 11.76 33.67 -4.97
N LEU A 27 12.04 32.44 -5.37
CA LEU A 27 11.98 31.99 -6.75
C LEU A 27 10.89 30.94 -6.90
N VAL A 28 9.85 31.22 -7.69
CA VAL A 28 8.84 30.23 -8.07
C VAL A 28 9.18 29.68 -9.46
N VAL A 29 9.77 28.49 -9.50
CA VAL A 29 10.03 27.76 -10.74
C VAL A 29 8.70 27.21 -11.26
N GLY A 30 8.37 27.48 -12.52
CA GLY A 30 7.01 27.31 -13.04
C GLY A 30 6.08 28.48 -12.70
N GLY A 31 6.63 29.68 -12.48
CA GLY A 31 5.91 30.86 -11.99
C GLY A 31 4.80 31.40 -12.91
N THR A 32 4.76 30.99 -14.18
CA THR A 32 3.65 31.30 -15.11
C THR A 32 2.61 30.19 -15.22
N GLY A 33 2.78 29.10 -14.47
CA GLY A 33 1.88 27.96 -14.47
C GLY A 33 0.56 28.21 -13.73
N ASN A 34 -0.36 27.25 -13.87
CA ASN A 34 -1.68 27.30 -13.24
C ASN A 34 -1.61 27.34 -11.71
N LEU A 35 -0.72 26.55 -11.10
CA LEU A 35 -0.56 26.52 -9.63
C LEU A 35 -0.09 27.88 -9.12
N ALA A 36 0.93 28.46 -9.76
CA ALA A 36 1.49 29.75 -9.38
C ALA A 36 0.43 30.86 -9.47
N THR A 37 -0.26 30.93 -10.61
CA THR A 37 -1.27 31.95 -10.90
C THR A 37 -2.49 31.85 -10.00
N LYS A 38 -2.97 30.64 -9.71
CA LYS A 38 -4.21 30.45 -8.93
C LYS A 38 -3.99 30.50 -7.42
N TYR A 39 -2.81 30.13 -6.91
CA TYR A 39 -2.60 29.92 -5.48
C TYR A 39 -1.36 30.60 -4.91
N ILE A 40 -0.21 30.54 -5.57
CA ILE A 40 1.07 31.03 -5.00
C ILE A 40 1.13 32.56 -5.04
N TRP A 41 0.89 33.20 -6.18
CA TRP A 41 0.92 34.66 -6.27
C TRP A 41 -0.18 35.33 -5.45
N PRO A 42 -1.45 34.86 -5.44
CA PRO A 42 -2.45 35.36 -4.51
C PRO A 42 -2.06 35.24 -3.04
N ALA A 43 -1.38 34.15 -2.66
CA ALA A 43 -0.87 33.98 -1.30
C ALA A 43 0.23 35.00 -0.98
N PHE A 44 1.22 35.22 -1.86
CA PHE A 44 2.23 36.25 -1.63
C PHE A 44 1.67 37.67 -1.65
N ASP A 45 0.67 37.95 -2.48
CA ASP A 45 -0.06 39.23 -2.45
C ASP A 45 -0.79 39.43 -1.11
N HIS A 46 -1.31 38.37 -0.50
CA HIS A 46 -1.83 38.44 0.86
C HIS A 46 -0.71 38.70 1.87
N LEU A 47 0.34 37.88 1.86
CA LEU A 47 1.43 37.94 2.84
C LEU A 47 2.17 39.28 2.82
N ARG A 48 2.44 39.89 1.66
CA ARG A 48 3.16 41.18 1.59
C ARG A 48 2.45 42.33 2.33
N ARG A 49 1.16 42.19 2.62
CA ARG A 49 0.38 43.20 3.37
C ARG A 49 0.63 43.11 4.87
N GLU A 50 1.17 42.00 5.34
CA GLU A 50 1.58 41.80 6.72
C GLU A 50 2.99 42.38 6.93
N PRO A 51 3.20 43.22 7.96
CA PRO A 51 4.51 43.82 8.25
C PRO A 51 5.65 42.80 8.42
N ALA A 52 5.34 41.58 8.85
CA ALA A 52 6.30 40.49 9.02
C ALA A 52 6.93 40.00 7.70
N PHE A 53 6.39 40.41 6.54
CA PHE A 53 6.81 39.94 5.21
C PHE A 53 7.19 41.09 4.26
N ALA A 54 7.56 42.26 4.80
CA ALA A 54 7.81 43.47 4.02
C ALA A 54 9.05 43.42 3.09
N ASP A 55 10.05 42.58 3.40
CA ASP A 55 11.34 42.53 2.71
C ASP A 55 11.52 41.26 1.86
N ILE A 56 10.58 41.02 0.92
CA ILE A 56 10.62 39.88 0.00
C ILE A 56 10.83 40.35 -1.44
N LYS A 57 11.80 39.77 -2.15
CA LYS A 57 11.96 39.94 -3.60
C LYS A 57 11.48 38.70 -4.35
N LEU A 58 10.56 38.90 -5.29
CA LEU A 58 9.88 37.82 -6.01
C LEU A 58 10.47 37.61 -7.41
N TRP A 59 10.74 36.35 -7.72
CA TRP A 59 11.14 35.88 -9.04
C TRP A 59 10.22 34.77 -9.52
N ALA A 60 9.83 34.84 -10.80
CA ALA A 60 9.19 33.76 -11.52
C ALA A 60 10.19 33.13 -12.49
N GLY A 61 10.29 31.81 -12.45
CA GLY A 61 11.08 31.02 -13.38
C GLY A 61 10.21 30.28 -14.38
N GLY A 62 10.59 30.21 -15.66
CA GLY A 62 9.88 29.38 -16.63
C GLY A 62 10.68 29.10 -17.90
N VAL A 63 10.13 28.27 -18.79
CA VAL A 63 10.85 27.84 -20.00
C VAL A 63 10.80 28.84 -21.16
N GLY A 64 9.90 29.83 -21.07
CA GLY A 64 9.76 30.89 -22.07
C GLY A 64 10.92 31.88 -22.02
N ASP A 65 11.08 32.67 -23.08
CA ASP A 65 11.96 33.85 -23.00
C ASP A 65 11.40 34.89 -22.02
N VAL A 66 12.25 35.84 -21.65
CA VAL A 66 11.94 36.84 -20.61
C VAL A 66 10.73 37.69 -20.99
N ALA A 67 10.66 38.18 -22.23
CA ALA A 67 9.57 39.04 -22.68
C ALA A 67 8.21 38.32 -22.64
N SER A 68 8.17 37.06 -23.09
CA SER A 68 6.98 36.22 -23.06
C SER A 68 6.54 35.87 -21.63
N GLY A 69 7.49 35.57 -20.76
CA GLY A 69 7.26 35.32 -19.34
C GLY A 69 6.67 36.53 -18.62
N GLU A 70 7.28 37.70 -18.79
CA GLU A 70 6.81 38.97 -18.23
C GLU A 70 5.43 39.33 -18.76
N ALA A 71 5.18 39.21 -20.08
CA ALA A 71 3.87 39.46 -20.66
C ALA A 71 2.79 38.55 -20.03
N THR A 72 3.13 37.29 -19.76
CA THR A 72 2.22 36.36 -19.08
C THR A 72 1.91 36.80 -17.65
N LEU A 73 2.92 37.20 -16.87
CA LEU A 73 2.74 37.71 -15.52
C LEU A 73 1.90 39.00 -15.49
N GLN A 74 2.14 39.91 -16.43
CA GLN A 74 1.42 41.17 -16.56
C GLN A 74 -0.04 40.99 -17.01
N SER A 75 -0.35 39.89 -17.70
CA SER A 75 -1.72 39.57 -18.13
C SER A 75 -2.64 39.18 -16.96
N ASN A 76 -2.09 38.78 -15.81
CA ASN A 76 -2.85 38.45 -14.62
C ASN A 76 -2.76 39.60 -13.58
N PRO A 77 -3.89 40.17 -13.13
CA PRO A 77 -3.89 41.33 -12.24
C PRO A 77 -3.15 41.16 -10.91
N VAL A 78 -3.15 39.95 -10.34
CA VAL A 78 -2.50 39.69 -9.05
C VAL A 78 -0.99 39.67 -9.23
N SER A 79 -0.47 38.92 -10.21
CA SER A 79 0.98 38.90 -10.47
C SER A 79 1.48 40.24 -11.04
N ALA A 80 0.68 40.97 -11.81
CA ALA A 80 1.02 42.31 -12.29
C ALA A 80 1.16 43.34 -11.15
N ALA A 81 0.37 43.18 -10.08
CA ALA A 81 0.44 44.03 -8.89
C ALA A 81 1.61 43.67 -7.95
N LEU A 82 2.32 42.58 -8.24
CA LEU A 82 3.52 42.15 -7.55
C LEU A 82 4.73 42.55 -8.40
N ASP A 83 5.78 43.09 -7.78
CA ASP A 83 7.05 43.41 -8.44
C ASP A 83 7.85 42.12 -8.72
N ILE A 84 7.30 41.25 -9.58
CA ILE A 84 7.87 39.95 -9.92
C ILE A 84 8.81 40.11 -11.11
N ARG A 85 10.06 39.70 -10.93
CA ARG A 85 11.04 39.58 -12.02
C ARG A 85 10.94 38.22 -12.67
N TYR A 86 11.16 38.14 -13.98
CA TYR A 86 11.14 36.85 -14.67
C TYR A 86 12.55 36.39 -15.07
N ALA A 87 12.81 35.10 -14.89
CA ALA A 87 14.00 34.44 -15.41
C ALA A 87 13.59 33.25 -16.29
N LYS A 88 14.20 33.14 -17.46
CA LYS A 88 14.18 31.88 -18.21
C LYS A 88 14.96 30.84 -17.40
N LEU A 89 14.41 29.65 -17.23
CA LEU A 89 14.95 28.52 -16.47
C LEU A 89 14.60 27.19 -17.17
N ARG A 90 15.13 26.97 -18.36
CA ARG A 90 14.86 25.77 -19.18
C ARG A 90 15.95 24.71 -19.04
N ALA A 91 17.20 25.12 -18.88
CA ALA A 91 18.36 24.23 -18.78
C ALA A 91 19.35 24.74 -17.74
N GLU A 92 20.34 23.93 -17.37
CA GLU A 92 21.35 24.26 -16.36
C GLU A 92 21.99 25.64 -16.54
N ASP A 93 22.41 25.97 -17.78
CA ASP A 93 23.04 27.25 -18.09
C ASP A 93 22.16 28.46 -17.73
N ASP A 94 20.83 28.31 -17.78
CA ASP A 94 19.92 29.37 -17.39
C ASP A 94 19.98 29.65 -15.87
N TYR A 95 20.13 28.61 -15.03
CA TYR A 95 20.31 28.75 -13.58
C TYR A 95 21.67 29.37 -13.24
N LYS A 96 22.72 28.98 -13.96
CA LYS A 96 24.04 29.58 -13.86
C LYS A 96 24.04 31.05 -14.29
N ASN A 97 23.29 31.41 -15.33
CA ASN A 97 23.14 32.79 -15.76
C ASN A 97 22.35 33.62 -14.73
N LEU A 98 21.33 33.05 -14.10
CA LEU A 98 20.59 33.70 -13.02
C LEU A 98 21.50 33.96 -11.81
N SER A 99 22.38 33.02 -11.45
CA SER A 99 23.25 33.16 -10.27
C SER A 99 24.23 34.32 -10.36
N VAL A 100 24.57 34.78 -11.57
CA VAL A 100 25.42 35.95 -11.81
C VAL A 100 24.62 37.20 -12.20
N HIS A 101 23.30 37.11 -12.29
CA HIS A 101 22.47 38.23 -12.70
C HIS A 101 22.53 39.37 -11.66
N PRO A 102 22.79 40.63 -12.06
CA PRO A 102 22.97 41.73 -11.11
C PRO A 102 21.76 41.93 -10.18
N ASP A 103 20.56 41.82 -10.75
CA ASP A 103 19.30 41.94 -10.01
C ASP A 103 19.01 40.79 -9.05
N TRP A 104 19.55 39.60 -9.35
CA TRP A 104 19.43 38.43 -8.46
C TRP A 104 20.29 38.66 -7.21
N ASN A 105 21.51 39.15 -7.40
CA ASN A 105 22.47 39.45 -6.33
C ASN A 105 22.33 40.85 -5.72
N ALA A 106 21.21 41.55 -5.98
CA ALA A 106 21.05 42.94 -5.57
C ALA A 106 20.75 43.05 -4.07
N GLY A 107 21.67 43.63 -3.30
CA GLY A 107 21.53 43.85 -1.85
C GLY A 107 21.91 42.62 -1.02
N ALA A 108 21.84 42.74 0.31
CA ALA A 108 22.09 41.61 1.20
C ALA A 108 20.92 40.62 1.14
N ILE A 109 21.19 39.35 0.86
CA ILE A 109 20.18 38.28 0.84
C ILE A 109 20.28 37.52 2.17
N THR A 110 19.23 37.58 2.99
CA THR A 110 19.16 36.86 4.27
C THR A 110 18.85 35.38 4.05
N GLY A 111 18.02 35.06 3.06
CA GLY A 111 17.66 33.68 2.76
C GLY A 111 16.97 33.51 1.43
N LEU A 112 16.94 32.28 0.94
CA LEU A 112 16.38 31.90 -0.35
C LEU A 112 15.25 30.88 -0.18
N ILE A 113 14.10 31.16 -0.75
CA ILE A 113 12.99 30.21 -0.92
C ILE A 113 12.91 29.86 -2.40
N VAL A 114 13.01 28.58 -2.74
CA VAL A 114 12.75 28.10 -4.11
C VAL A 114 11.53 27.20 -4.09
N TYR A 115 10.48 27.62 -4.78
CA TYR A 115 9.22 26.88 -4.89
C TYR A 115 9.13 26.16 -6.24
N LEU A 116 8.99 24.83 -6.21
CA LEU A 116 8.90 23.99 -7.40
C LEU A 116 7.44 23.79 -7.83
N ALA A 117 6.90 24.72 -8.60
CA ALA A 117 5.57 24.64 -9.22
C ALA A 117 5.64 23.98 -10.62
N VAL A 118 6.32 22.84 -10.71
CA VAL A 118 6.63 22.12 -11.96
C VAL A 118 6.24 20.64 -11.87
N PRO A 119 6.13 19.91 -13.00
CA PRO A 119 5.87 18.47 -12.96
C PRO A 119 6.98 17.69 -12.20
N PRO A 120 6.61 16.64 -11.43
CA PRO A 120 7.54 15.92 -10.54
C PRO A 120 8.79 15.35 -11.20
N LYS A 121 8.68 14.93 -12.46
CA LYS A 121 9.80 14.37 -13.23
C LYS A 121 11.00 15.34 -13.39
N TYR A 122 10.82 16.62 -13.12
CA TYR A 122 11.87 17.64 -13.18
C TYR A 122 12.44 18.01 -11.80
N PHE A 123 11.90 17.47 -10.70
CA PHE A 123 12.31 17.87 -9.36
C PHE A 123 13.79 17.62 -9.10
N GLU A 124 14.28 16.41 -9.38
CA GLU A 124 15.68 16.04 -9.11
C GLU A 124 16.67 16.93 -9.87
N GLU A 125 16.43 17.10 -11.18
CA GLU A 125 17.29 17.90 -12.05
C GLU A 125 17.32 19.38 -11.64
N ILE A 126 16.15 19.99 -11.40
CA ILE A 126 16.05 21.38 -10.97
C ILE A 126 16.68 21.58 -9.59
N CYS A 127 16.45 20.66 -8.66
CA CYS A 127 17.08 20.66 -7.35
C CYS A 127 18.61 20.64 -7.44
N ALA A 128 19.18 19.83 -8.35
CA ALA A 128 20.62 19.76 -8.58
C ALA A 128 21.18 21.09 -9.11
N TRP A 129 20.49 21.74 -10.05
CA TRP A 129 20.89 23.05 -10.55
C TRP A 129 20.78 24.14 -9.49
N ILE A 130 19.72 24.13 -8.68
CA ILE A 130 19.56 25.07 -7.55
C ILE A 130 20.69 24.87 -6.54
N HIS A 131 20.95 23.62 -6.15
CA HIS A 131 22.00 23.27 -5.19
C HIS A 131 23.37 23.75 -5.67
N THR A 132 23.67 23.56 -6.96
CA THR A 132 24.96 23.87 -7.56
C THR A 132 25.16 25.37 -7.81
N HIS A 133 24.15 26.05 -8.34
CA HIS A 133 24.30 27.40 -8.89
C HIS A 133 23.66 28.50 -8.04
N LEU A 134 22.56 28.23 -7.33
CA LEU A 134 21.75 29.26 -6.68
C LEU A 134 21.91 29.31 -5.15
N ARG A 135 22.69 28.42 -4.54
CA ARG A 135 23.09 28.54 -3.13
C ARG A 135 24.06 29.71 -2.97
N ALA A 136 23.52 30.90 -2.65
CA ALA A 136 24.34 32.06 -2.37
C ALA A 136 25.14 31.86 -1.07
N PRO A 137 26.49 32.00 -1.07
CA PRO A 137 27.29 31.89 0.16
C PRO A 137 26.91 32.91 1.24
N SER A 138 26.29 34.02 0.84
CA SER A 138 25.83 35.08 1.74
C SER A 138 24.44 34.79 2.35
N ALA A 139 23.65 33.88 1.77
CA ALA A 139 22.34 33.54 2.32
C ALA A 139 22.52 32.70 3.60
N GLN A 140 21.84 33.10 4.67
CA GLN A 140 21.93 32.41 5.96
C GLN A 140 21.18 31.08 5.95
N TRP A 141 20.17 30.94 5.09
CA TRP A 141 19.36 29.75 4.96
C TRP A 141 18.79 29.59 3.54
N VAL A 142 18.51 28.34 3.16
CA VAL A 142 17.81 27.98 1.91
C VAL A 142 16.63 27.10 2.26
N ARG A 143 15.50 27.30 1.56
CA ARG A 143 14.27 26.52 1.72
C ARG A 143 13.77 26.09 0.36
N ILE A 144 13.78 24.80 0.09
CA ILE A 144 13.27 24.19 -1.12
C ILE A 144 11.86 23.67 -0.84
N VAL A 145 10.89 24.25 -1.53
CA VAL A 145 9.48 23.88 -1.41
C VAL A 145 9.14 22.98 -2.57
N VAL A 146 8.76 21.75 -2.27
CA VAL A 146 8.48 20.72 -3.26
C VAL A 146 6.99 20.37 -3.18
N GLU A 147 6.33 20.31 -4.33
CA GLU A 147 4.91 19.95 -4.43
C GLU A 147 4.71 18.45 -4.57
N LYS A 148 3.51 17.98 -4.22
CA LYS A 148 3.12 16.59 -4.50
C LYS A 148 2.91 16.37 -6.01
N PRO A 149 3.02 15.13 -6.51
CA PRO A 149 3.35 13.89 -5.82
C PRO A 149 4.85 13.68 -5.56
N PHE A 150 5.18 13.05 -4.43
CA PHE A 150 6.54 12.69 -4.01
C PHE A 150 6.85 11.23 -4.36
N GLY A 151 7.10 10.97 -5.64
CA GLY A 151 7.10 9.60 -6.18
C GLY A 151 5.69 9.11 -6.55
N HIS A 152 5.60 7.91 -7.09
CA HIS A 152 4.35 7.26 -7.49
C HIS A 152 4.18 5.84 -6.91
N ASP A 153 5.19 5.37 -6.18
CA ASP A 153 5.27 4.12 -5.45
C ASP A 153 6.41 4.22 -4.41
N ALA A 154 6.60 3.18 -3.58
CA ALA A 154 7.63 3.18 -2.55
C ALA A 154 9.05 3.34 -3.13
N THR A 155 9.36 2.66 -4.23
CA THR A 155 10.69 2.68 -4.85
C THR A 155 11.05 4.06 -5.41
N SER A 156 10.14 4.68 -6.16
CA SER A 156 10.33 6.01 -6.73
C SER A 156 10.39 7.09 -5.64
N ALA A 157 9.61 6.95 -4.57
CA ALA A 157 9.69 7.84 -3.42
C ALA A 157 11.03 7.71 -2.69
N GLU A 158 11.55 6.49 -2.51
CA GLU A 158 12.88 6.25 -1.93
C GLU A 158 14.00 6.82 -2.80
N SER A 159 13.91 6.68 -4.12
CA SER A 159 14.85 7.28 -5.07
C SER A 159 14.87 8.81 -4.96
N LEU A 160 13.68 9.44 -5.02
CA LEU A 160 13.56 10.90 -4.91
C LEU A 160 14.06 11.39 -3.54
N ALA A 161 13.73 10.69 -2.46
CA ALA A 161 14.19 11.00 -1.11
C ALA A 161 15.73 10.94 -1.01
N ALA A 162 16.36 9.91 -1.55
CA ALA A 162 17.81 9.78 -1.57
C ALA A 162 18.47 10.93 -2.36
N SER A 163 17.90 11.27 -3.53
CA SER A 163 18.36 12.38 -4.36
C SER A 163 18.27 13.71 -3.61
N LEU A 164 17.11 14.04 -3.04
CA LEU A 164 16.92 15.28 -2.26
C LEU A 164 17.86 15.38 -1.06
N ARG A 165 18.05 14.30 -0.29
CA ARG A 165 18.95 14.27 0.87
C ARG A 165 20.43 14.40 0.53
N SER A 166 20.82 14.01 -0.68
CA SER A 166 22.19 14.24 -1.15
C SER A 166 22.49 15.73 -1.37
N MET A 167 21.46 16.56 -1.54
CA MET A 167 21.57 17.97 -1.89
C MET A 167 21.12 18.93 -0.79
N PHE A 168 20.18 18.51 0.07
CA PHE A 168 19.55 19.39 1.06
C PHE A 168 19.44 18.68 2.41
N ALA A 169 19.66 19.43 3.47
CA ALA A 169 19.35 18.99 4.83
C ALA A 169 17.82 18.98 5.04
N ASP A 170 17.33 18.15 5.96
CA ASP A 170 15.88 18.01 6.18
C ASP A 170 15.19 19.33 6.57
N HIS A 171 15.88 20.22 7.29
CA HIS A 171 15.36 21.55 7.67
C HIS A 171 15.29 22.56 6.50
N GLU A 172 15.95 22.25 5.38
CA GLU A 172 15.88 23.03 4.15
C GLU A 172 14.72 22.57 3.25
N LEU A 173 14.10 21.41 3.53
CA LEU A 173 13.06 20.82 2.69
C LEU A 173 11.65 21.08 3.25
N PHE A 174 10.78 21.64 2.43
CA PHE A 174 9.39 21.96 2.75
C PHE A 174 8.47 21.21 1.79
N LEU A 175 8.02 20.03 2.22
CA LEU A 175 7.23 19.12 1.38
C LEU A 175 5.74 19.43 1.55
N ILE A 176 5.12 19.94 0.48
CA ILE A 176 3.75 20.42 0.49
C ILE A 176 2.75 19.25 0.43
N ASP A 177 1.95 19.17 1.49
CA ASP A 177 0.59 18.65 1.42
C ASP A 177 -0.36 19.78 1.83
N HIS A 178 -1.16 20.29 0.90
CA HIS A 178 -2.05 21.42 1.17
C HIS A 178 -3.14 21.12 2.22
N TYR A 179 -3.43 19.85 2.56
CA TYR A 179 -4.31 19.52 3.68
C TYR A 179 -3.71 19.98 5.01
N MET A 180 -2.38 20.07 5.13
CA MET A 180 -1.72 20.61 6.32
C MET A 180 -1.97 22.10 6.54
N GLY A 181 -2.46 22.84 5.53
CA GLY A 181 -2.87 24.23 5.68
C GLY A 181 -4.37 24.43 5.87
N LYS A 182 -5.17 23.36 5.91
CA LYS A 182 -6.63 23.47 6.04
C LYS A 182 -7.01 23.70 7.50
N ARG A 183 -7.84 24.72 7.74
CA ARG A 183 -8.38 25.06 9.07
C ARG A 183 -9.05 23.87 9.76
N GLY A 184 -9.81 23.05 9.04
CA GLY A 184 -10.43 21.83 9.58
C GLY A 184 -9.39 20.82 10.10
N VAL A 185 -8.26 20.66 9.40
CA VAL A 185 -7.18 19.75 9.81
C VAL A 185 -6.47 20.27 11.06
N HIS A 186 -6.23 21.57 11.15
CA HIS A 186 -5.73 22.18 12.39
C HIS A 186 -6.73 22.03 13.53
N GLY A 187 -8.03 22.21 13.26
CA GLY A 187 -9.10 21.98 14.23
C GLY A 187 -9.08 20.56 14.81
N LEU A 188 -8.96 19.55 13.93
CA LEU A 188 -8.79 18.14 14.31
C LEU A 188 -7.54 17.94 15.19
N ARG A 189 -6.37 18.38 14.71
CA ARG A 189 -5.09 18.22 15.43
C ARG A 189 -5.13 18.90 16.80
N SER A 190 -5.61 20.13 16.86
CA SER A 190 -5.73 20.89 18.12
C SER A 190 -6.74 20.24 19.06
N PHE A 191 -7.88 19.75 18.55
CA PHE A 191 -8.88 19.06 19.36
C PHE A 191 -8.29 17.80 20.00
N LEU A 192 -7.65 16.93 19.21
CA LEU A 192 -7.10 15.67 19.72
C LEU A 192 -5.93 15.92 20.69
N SER A 193 -5.13 16.97 20.46
CA SER A 193 -4.05 17.35 21.37
C SER A 193 -4.59 17.91 22.70
N LEU A 194 -5.52 18.87 22.66
CA LEU A 194 -6.09 19.48 23.88
C LEU A 194 -6.87 18.48 24.74
N ASN A 195 -7.50 17.51 24.09
CA ASN A 195 -8.35 16.52 24.75
C ASN A 195 -7.73 15.12 24.79
N GLY A 196 -6.41 15.00 24.54
CA GLY A 196 -5.73 13.72 24.35
C GLY A 196 -5.87 12.75 25.52
N VAL A 197 -5.93 13.27 26.76
CA VAL A 197 -6.14 12.44 27.96
C VAL A 197 -7.53 11.78 27.94
N GLU A 198 -8.59 12.54 27.69
CA GLU A 198 -9.95 11.97 27.64
C GLU A 198 -10.15 11.09 26.39
N TYR A 199 -9.59 11.51 25.25
CA TYR A 199 -9.61 10.72 24.02
C TYR A 199 -8.88 9.38 24.19
N SER A 200 -7.74 9.33 24.89
CA SER A 200 -6.99 8.08 25.11
C SER A 200 -7.74 7.02 25.92
N LYS A 201 -8.71 7.43 26.76
CA LYS A 201 -9.59 6.52 27.50
C LYS A 201 -10.66 5.90 26.59
N LEU A 202 -11.02 6.59 25.52
CA LEU A 202 -12.04 6.23 24.55
C LEU A 202 -11.37 6.09 23.18
N TRP A 203 -10.52 5.08 22.98
CA TRP A 203 -9.94 4.86 21.66
C TRP A 203 -11.01 4.30 20.71
N PRO A 204 -11.14 4.81 19.47
CA PRO A 204 -12.22 4.38 18.57
C PRO A 204 -12.06 2.91 18.16
N GLN A 205 -13.17 2.18 18.10
CA GLN A 205 -13.19 0.85 17.47
C GLN A 205 -13.14 0.96 15.95
N LEU A 206 -13.69 2.04 15.39
CA LEU A 206 -13.68 2.30 13.95
C LEU A 206 -13.38 3.77 13.64
N GLY A 207 -12.31 4.00 12.88
CA GLY A 207 -12.08 5.26 12.19
C GLY A 207 -12.58 5.19 10.75
N GLN A 208 -13.32 6.19 10.29
CA GLN A 208 -13.74 6.31 8.89
C GLN A 208 -13.25 7.62 8.33
N ILE A 209 -12.38 7.57 7.33
CA ILE A 209 -11.91 8.74 6.59
C ILE A 209 -12.58 8.71 5.23
N LEU A 210 -13.45 9.67 4.96
CA LEU A 210 -14.21 9.79 3.72
C LEU A 210 -13.82 11.07 2.99
N MET A 211 -13.54 10.94 1.70
CA MET A 211 -13.43 12.05 0.76
C MET A 211 -14.35 11.85 -0.43
N GLN A 212 -15.17 12.87 -0.71
CA GLN A 212 -16.05 12.91 -1.87
C GLN A 212 -15.83 14.21 -2.63
N GLU A 213 -15.76 14.11 -3.95
CA GLU A 213 -15.70 15.26 -4.85
C GLU A 213 -16.85 15.21 -5.85
N ILE A 214 -17.42 16.38 -6.14
CA ILE A 214 -18.47 16.51 -7.17
C ILE A 214 -17.84 16.48 -8.55
N GLU A 215 -16.64 17.06 -8.66
CA GLU A 215 -15.89 17.19 -9.87
C GLU A 215 -15.49 15.81 -10.42
N THR A 216 -15.79 15.57 -11.69
CA THR A 216 -15.23 14.47 -12.49
C THR A 216 -13.79 14.78 -12.88
N VAL A 217 -13.13 13.86 -13.58
CA VAL A 217 -11.78 14.09 -14.12
C VAL A 217 -11.77 14.47 -15.60
N ALA A 218 -12.94 14.66 -16.21
CA ALA A 218 -13.09 15.19 -17.56
C ALA A 218 -12.24 16.46 -17.80
N GLY A 219 -11.52 16.50 -18.93
CA GLY A 219 -10.55 17.55 -19.28
C GLY A 219 -9.17 17.35 -18.66
N ARG A 220 -8.99 16.34 -17.81
CA ARG A 220 -7.73 15.95 -17.16
C ARG A 220 -7.57 14.44 -17.05
N ALA A 221 -8.36 13.65 -17.77
CA ALA A 221 -8.28 12.19 -17.75
C ALA A 221 -6.90 11.70 -18.19
N SER A 222 -6.26 12.38 -19.15
CA SER A 222 -4.88 12.08 -19.58
C SER A 222 -3.83 12.18 -18.47
N PHE A 223 -4.06 13.03 -17.47
CA PHE A 223 -3.21 13.15 -16.29
C PHE A 223 -3.64 12.20 -15.17
N PHE A 224 -4.95 11.99 -14.99
CA PHE A 224 -5.48 11.19 -13.91
C PHE A 224 -5.37 9.67 -14.15
N ASP A 225 -5.52 9.20 -15.39
CA ASP A 225 -5.53 7.77 -15.72
C ASP A 225 -4.29 7.00 -15.26
N PRO A 226 -3.05 7.49 -15.41
CA PRO A 226 -1.86 6.81 -14.87
C PRO A 226 -1.69 6.97 -13.34
N VAL A 227 -2.48 7.82 -12.68
CA VAL A 227 -2.37 8.14 -11.24
C VAL A 227 -3.43 7.36 -10.44
N GLY A 228 -4.70 7.49 -10.82
CA GLY A 228 -5.84 6.90 -10.13
C GLY A 228 -6.12 7.52 -8.76
N ILE A 229 -7.28 7.19 -8.18
CA ILE A 229 -7.75 7.81 -6.94
C ILE A 229 -6.83 7.53 -5.74
N VAL A 230 -6.20 6.35 -5.70
CA VAL A 230 -5.34 5.93 -4.59
C VAL A 230 -4.11 6.83 -4.49
N ARG A 231 -3.38 7.03 -5.60
CA ARG A 231 -2.19 7.91 -5.62
C ARG A 231 -2.56 9.39 -5.56
N ASP A 232 -3.70 9.79 -6.14
CA ASP A 232 -4.11 11.19 -6.20
C ASP A 232 -4.37 11.77 -4.80
N VAL A 233 -5.14 11.05 -3.97
CA VAL A 233 -5.62 11.57 -2.67
C VAL A 233 -5.45 10.63 -1.49
N MET A 234 -5.52 9.30 -1.67
CA MET A 234 -5.57 8.39 -0.52
C MET A 234 -4.19 8.20 0.11
N ALA A 235 -3.17 7.94 -0.71
CA ALA A 235 -1.80 7.72 -0.29
C ALA A 235 -1.15 8.96 0.36
N ASN A 236 -1.67 10.15 0.09
CA ASN A 236 -1.20 11.42 0.66
C ASN A 236 -2.18 12.00 1.70
N HIS A 237 -3.20 12.75 1.27
CA HIS A 237 -4.07 13.57 2.10
C HIS A 237 -4.82 12.75 3.15
N LEU A 238 -5.32 11.57 2.77
CA LEU A 238 -6.09 10.74 3.69
C LEU A 238 -5.18 9.95 4.64
N THR A 239 -3.98 9.58 4.21
CA THR A 239 -2.94 9.05 5.11
C THR A 239 -2.57 10.05 6.19
N LEU A 240 -2.47 11.34 5.85
CA LEU A 240 -2.22 12.40 6.83
C LEU A 240 -3.34 12.45 7.89
N LEU A 241 -4.61 12.39 7.49
CA LEU A 241 -5.73 12.33 8.43
C LEU A 241 -5.70 11.05 9.29
N PHE A 242 -5.25 9.94 8.72
CA PHE A 242 -5.07 8.68 9.44
C PHE A 242 -3.98 8.80 10.52
N GLY A 243 -2.82 9.38 10.21
CA GLY A 243 -1.77 9.59 11.21
C GLY A 243 -2.24 10.47 12.38
N LEU A 244 -3.05 11.49 12.10
CA LEU A 244 -3.61 12.40 13.11
C LEU A 244 -4.57 11.73 14.12
N LEU A 245 -4.99 10.47 13.90
CA LEU A 245 -5.77 9.74 14.89
C LEU A 245 -5.02 9.50 16.20
N ASN A 246 -3.69 9.59 16.17
CA ASN A 246 -2.85 9.52 17.36
C ASN A 246 -2.77 10.90 18.03
N PRO A 247 -3.26 11.05 19.27
CA PRO A 247 -3.16 12.30 20.02
C PRO A 247 -1.73 12.56 20.52
N SER A 248 -0.82 11.59 20.39
CA SER A 248 0.57 11.70 20.83
C SER A 248 1.26 12.87 20.12
N PRO A 249 2.02 13.71 20.84
CA PRO A 249 2.75 14.84 20.28
C PRO A 249 4.01 14.42 19.50
N SER A 250 4.07 13.19 18.95
CA SER A 250 5.22 12.74 18.17
C SER A 250 5.48 13.70 17.00
N GLU A 251 6.75 14.06 16.81
CA GLU A 251 7.15 14.83 15.62
C GLU A 251 6.92 14.02 14.33
N ARG A 252 6.88 12.69 14.44
CA ARG A 252 6.57 11.76 13.34
C ARG A 252 5.07 11.51 13.28
N ARG A 253 4.41 12.25 12.40
CA ARG A 253 2.94 12.35 12.32
C ARG A 253 2.28 11.05 11.87
N LEU A 254 3.03 10.20 11.17
CA LEU A 254 2.53 8.94 10.64
C LEU A 254 2.96 7.70 11.42
N ASP A 255 3.61 7.84 12.59
CA ASP A 255 4.08 6.70 13.40
C ASP A 255 2.96 5.69 13.69
N LEU A 256 1.72 6.15 13.87
CA LEU A 256 0.55 5.29 14.10
C LEU A 256 0.38 4.22 13.00
N LEU A 257 0.79 4.51 11.77
CA LEU A 257 0.65 3.57 10.66
C LEU A 257 1.47 2.29 10.88
N HIS A 258 2.52 2.32 11.69
CA HIS A 258 3.26 1.12 12.07
C HIS A 258 2.41 0.10 12.82
N ASP A 259 1.35 0.54 13.50
CA ASP A 259 0.47 -0.31 14.28
C ASP A 259 -0.65 -0.94 13.42
N PHE A 260 -0.77 -0.55 12.15
CA PHE A 260 -1.80 -1.03 11.24
C PHE A 260 -1.24 -1.87 10.11
N SER A 261 -2.06 -2.78 9.61
CA SER A 261 -1.81 -3.55 8.39
C SER A 261 -2.98 -3.47 7.44
N TYR A 262 -2.69 -3.53 6.14
CA TYR A 262 -3.71 -3.67 5.12
C TYR A 262 -4.48 -4.99 5.33
N ALA A 263 -5.80 -4.91 5.40
CA ALA A 263 -6.67 -6.05 5.69
C ALA A 263 -7.05 -6.85 4.43
N HIS A 264 -6.33 -6.68 3.32
CA HIS A 264 -6.60 -7.34 2.03
C HIS A 264 -8.03 -7.10 1.50
N THR A 265 -8.66 -6.02 1.98
CA THR A 265 -10.01 -5.61 1.59
C THR A 265 -9.91 -4.26 0.90
N VAL A 266 -10.10 -4.27 -0.41
CA VAL A 266 -10.24 -3.08 -1.23
C VAL A 266 -11.45 -3.24 -2.14
N GLU A 267 -12.31 -2.24 -2.14
CA GLU A 267 -13.38 -2.13 -3.12
C GLU A 267 -13.03 -1.00 -4.08
N LEU A 268 -13.21 -1.24 -5.38
CA LEU A 268 -12.86 -0.29 -6.43
C LEU A 268 -14.09 0.10 -7.24
N GLY A 269 -14.17 1.39 -7.55
CA GLY A 269 -15.25 1.99 -8.31
C GLY A 269 -14.74 2.83 -9.47
N GLN A 270 -15.51 2.88 -10.55
CA GLN A 270 -15.31 3.80 -11.67
C GLN A 270 -16.65 4.44 -12.04
N TYR A 271 -16.68 5.77 -12.19
CA TYR A 271 -17.93 6.47 -12.50
C TYR A 271 -18.37 6.25 -13.95
N ASP A 272 -19.67 6.25 -14.18
CA ASP A 272 -20.27 6.22 -15.53
C ASP A 272 -19.77 7.38 -16.39
N GLY A 273 -19.14 7.05 -17.52
CA GLY A 273 -18.59 8.03 -18.46
C GLY A 273 -17.06 8.16 -18.42
N TYR A 274 -16.37 7.67 -17.39
CA TYR A 274 -14.90 7.80 -17.30
C TYR A 274 -14.16 7.14 -18.47
N GLN A 275 -14.63 5.98 -18.95
CA GLN A 275 -14.10 5.33 -20.16
C GLN A 275 -14.16 6.26 -21.38
N THR A 276 -15.20 7.08 -21.49
CA THR A 276 -15.38 8.03 -22.58
C THR A 276 -14.38 9.19 -22.45
N ASP A 277 -14.24 9.75 -21.24
CA ASP A 277 -13.27 10.81 -20.95
C ASP A 277 -11.85 10.38 -21.34
N VAL A 278 -11.44 9.17 -20.93
CA VAL A 278 -10.13 8.60 -21.25
C VAL A 278 -9.98 8.36 -22.74
N ARG A 279 -10.98 7.81 -23.42
CA ARG A 279 -10.92 7.56 -24.86
C ARG A 279 -10.76 8.86 -25.65
N VAL A 280 -11.48 9.93 -25.26
CA VAL A 280 -11.40 11.24 -25.92
C VAL A 280 -10.03 11.88 -25.72
N GLU A 281 -9.47 11.85 -24.50
CA GLU A 281 -8.24 12.57 -24.19
C GLU A 281 -6.96 11.79 -24.53
N THR A 282 -6.97 10.46 -24.38
CA THR A 282 -5.75 9.63 -24.48
C THR A 282 -5.73 8.73 -25.71
N ARG A 283 -6.88 8.57 -26.40
CA ARG A 283 -7.10 7.58 -27.47
C ARG A 283 -6.93 6.12 -27.02
N LYS A 284 -6.90 5.86 -25.71
CA LYS A 284 -6.92 4.52 -25.13
C LYS A 284 -8.35 3.95 -25.21
N ASP A 285 -8.50 2.71 -25.66
CA ASP A 285 -9.83 2.10 -25.88
C ASP A 285 -10.55 1.72 -24.59
N SER A 286 -9.81 1.39 -23.52
CA SER A 286 -10.36 1.06 -22.22
C SER A 286 -9.38 1.35 -21.09
N THR A 287 -9.90 1.50 -19.87
CA THR A 287 -9.08 1.67 -18.68
C THR A 287 -9.64 0.96 -17.45
N THR A 288 -8.76 0.44 -16.60
CA THR A 288 -9.11 -0.11 -15.28
C THR A 288 -8.73 0.84 -14.15
N THR A 289 -8.46 2.12 -14.44
CA THR A 289 -8.12 3.08 -13.39
C THR A 289 -9.34 3.38 -12.52
N PRO A 290 -9.30 3.13 -11.19
CA PRO A 290 -10.40 3.44 -10.29
C PRO A 290 -10.52 4.96 -10.08
N THR A 291 -11.76 5.46 -10.14
CA THR A 291 -12.09 6.85 -9.76
C THR A 291 -12.68 6.94 -8.35
N ALA A 292 -12.97 5.80 -7.73
CA ALA A 292 -13.31 5.65 -6.32
C ALA A 292 -12.67 4.37 -5.75
N ALA A 293 -12.35 4.40 -4.45
CA ALA A 293 -11.83 3.24 -3.75
C ALA A 293 -12.17 3.31 -2.25
N MET A 294 -12.35 2.15 -1.63
CA MET A 294 -12.47 1.96 -0.19
C MET A 294 -11.44 0.93 0.26
N VAL A 295 -10.64 1.25 1.27
CA VAL A 295 -9.55 0.41 1.79
C VAL A 295 -9.70 0.24 3.30
N LEU A 296 -9.54 -0.99 3.77
CA LEU A 296 -9.57 -1.33 5.19
C LEU A 296 -8.16 -1.58 5.75
N PHE A 297 -7.85 -0.91 6.84
CA PHE A 297 -6.69 -1.16 7.69
C PHE A 297 -7.14 -1.72 9.04
N ARG A 298 -6.36 -2.64 9.60
CA ARG A 298 -6.59 -3.23 10.93
C ARG A 298 -5.41 -2.97 11.83
N HIS A 299 -5.68 -2.64 13.08
CA HIS A 299 -4.65 -2.55 14.09
C HIS A 299 -4.11 -3.96 14.39
N LYS A 300 -2.80 -4.10 14.54
CA LYS A 300 -2.11 -5.41 14.68
C LYS A 300 -2.42 -6.10 16.01
N GLU A 301 -2.66 -5.30 17.05
CA GLU A 301 -2.87 -5.80 18.43
C GLU A 301 -4.25 -5.49 19.04
N ARG A 302 -5.00 -4.51 18.52
CA ARG A 302 -6.24 -4.01 19.14
C ARG A 302 -7.43 -4.25 18.23
N GLN A 303 -8.63 -4.23 18.81
CA GLN A 303 -9.90 -4.24 18.09
C GLN A 303 -10.26 -2.89 17.49
N VAL A 304 -9.41 -2.47 16.57
CA VAL A 304 -9.52 -1.18 15.90
C VAL A 304 -9.35 -1.40 14.41
N ALA A 305 -10.27 -0.82 13.64
CA ALA A 305 -10.16 -0.77 12.19
C ALA A 305 -10.24 0.67 11.71
N VAL A 306 -9.60 0.96 10.58
CA VAL A 306 -9.71 2.23 9.89
C VAL A 306 -10.09 1.98 8.44
N VAL A 307 -11.19 2.58 8.02
CA VAL A 307 -11.67 2.57 6.62
C VAL A 307 -11.32 3.90 5.99
N ILE A 308 -10.63 3.87 4.86
CA ILE A 308 -10.32 5.05 4.06
C ILE A 308 -11.04 4.94 2.73
N SER A 309 -11.87 5.91 2.42
CA SER A 309 -12.73 5.93 1.24
C SER A 309 -12.58 7.25 0.48
N ALA A 310 -12.43 7.17 -0.83
CA ALA A 310 -12.33 8.35 -1.69
C ALA A 310 -13.09 8.13 -3.01
N GLY A 311 -13.68 9.18 -3.58
CA GLY A 311 -14.26 9.11 -4.91
C GLY A 311 -14.55 10.47 -5.56
N LYS A 312 -14.65 10.46 -6.89
CA LYS A 312 -14.92 11.62 -7.76
C LYS A 312 -16.24 11.48 -8.49
N GLY A 313 -16.82 12.57 -8.97
CA GLY A 313 -18.12 12.53 -9.66
C GLY A 313 -19.29 12.14 -8.74
N LEU A 314 -19.24 12.54 -7.47
CA LEU A 314 -20.23 12.22 -6.43
C LEU A 314 -21.19 13.39 -6.17
N SER A 315 -22.21 13.19 -5.32
CA SER A 315 -23.28 14.18 -5.11
C SER A 315 -22.89 15.35 -4.21
N ARG A 316 -21.80 15.23 -3.43
CA ARG A 316 -21.35 16.28 -2.52
C ARG A 316 -19.83 16.36 -2.44
N ARG A 317 -19.34 17.56 -2.13
CA ARG A 317 -17.93 17.80 -1.83
C ARG A 317 -17.75 17.78 -0.32
N GLU A 318 -17.10 16.74 0.18
CA GLU A 318 -16.97 16.51 1.62
C GLU A 318 -15.67 15.77 1.96
N VAL A 319 -15.01 16.19 3.03
CA VAL A 319 -13.95 15.45 3.70
C VAL A 319 -14.35 15.32 5.16
N ARG A 320 -14.55 14.09 5.60
CA ARG A 320 -15.06 13.76 6.92
C ARG A 320 -14.23 12.67 7.56
N LEU A 321 -13.91 12.85 8.84
CA LEU A 321 -13.38 11.81 9.70
C LEU A 321 -14.43 11.48 10.76
N THR A 322 -14.84 10.21 10.87
CA THR A 322 -15.76 9.73 11.91
C THR A 322 -15.02 8.73 12.80
N LEU A 323 -15.01 8.99 14.10
CA LEU A 323 -14.46 8.10 15.12
C LEU A 323 -15.62 7.49 15.89
N GLN A 324 -15.86 6.19 15.71
CA GLN A 324 -16.93 5.47 16.40
C GLN A 324 -16.36 4.74 17.61
N PHE A 325 -17.04 4.87 18.74
CA PHE A 325 -16.68 4.22 20.00
C PHE A 325 -17.74 3.22 20.40
N ASP A 326 -17.36 2.28 21.24
CA ASP A 326 -18.27 1.32 21.87
C ASP A 326 -18.49 1.74 23.32
N ASP A 327 -19.09 2.92 23.46
CA ASP A 327 -19.40 3.54 24.74
C ASP A 327 -20.82 4.12 24.67
N ALA A 328 -21.69 3.68 25.58
CA ALA A 328 -23.09 4.09 25.62
C ALA A 328 -23.30 5.60 25.85
N ALA A 329 -22.29 6.31 26.37
CA ALA A 329 -22.31 7.75 26.57
C ALA A 329 -21.72 8.51 25.37
N CYS A 330 -21.03 7.83 24.45
CA CYS A 330 -20.42 8.45 23.28
C CYS A 330 -20.38 7.53 22.06
N ASP A 331 -21.38 7.62 21.19
CA ASP A 331 -21.43 6.81 19.96
C ASP A 331 -20.31 7.18 18.97
N ALA A 332 -20.12 8.49 18.71
CA ALA A 332 -19.13 8.95 17.74
C ALA A 332 -18.71 10.42 17.93
N LEU A 333 -17.49 10.72 17.47
CA LEU A 333 -17.00 12.06 17.18
C LEU A 333 -16.87 12.22 15.66
N VAL A 334 -17.39 13.31 15.09
CA VAL A 334 -17.36 13.56 13.64
C VAL A 334 -16.62 14.86 13.36
N PHE A 335 -15.55 14.80 12.58
CA PHE A 335 -14.77 15.95 12.15
C PHE A 335 -15.06 16.20 10.67
N VAL A 336 -15.80 17.27 10.39
CA VAL A 336 -16.02 17.74 9.01
C VAL A 336 -14.90 18.72 8.69
N ILE A 337 -13.88 18.22 8.00
CA ILE A 337 -12.69 18.99 7.59
C ILE A 337 -13.03 19.93 6.45
N GLN A 338 -13.96 19.52 5.59
CA GLN A 338 -14.52 20.30 4.49
C GLN A 338 -15.91 19.74 4.19
N GLY A 339 -16.91 20.61 4.03
CA GLY A 339 -18.26 20.16 3.70
C GLY A 339 -19.15 21.31 3.23
N PRO A 340 -20.36 20.99 2.71
CA PRO A 340 -21.30 21.99 2.18
C PRO A 340 -21.76 23.01 3.25
N SER A 341 -21.78 22.60 4.51
CA SER A 341 -22.14 23.44 5.66
C SER A 341 -20.93 24.11 6.34
N GLY A 342 -19.75 24.06 5.71
CA GLY A 342 -18.49 24.50 6.31
C GLY A 342 -17.80 23.44 7.17
N GLU A 343 -16.72 23.82 7.84
CA GLU A 343 -16.00 22.95 8.77
C GLU A 343 -16.63 22.97 10.16
N TYR A 344 -16.68 21.82 10.83
CA TYR A 344 -17.10 21.72 12.24
C TYR A 344 -16.65 20.39 12.87
N ILE A 345 -16.71 20.32 14.20
CA ILE A 345 -16.55 19.07 14.95
C ILE A 345 -17.87 18.78 15.66
N GLU A 346 -18.47 17.63 15.38
CA GLU A 346 -19.65 17.13 16.06
C GLU A 346 -19.24 16.26 17.25
N LEU A 347 -19.76 16.63 18.42
CA LEU A 347 -19.50 16.01 19.70
C LEU A 347 -20.62 15.02 20.03
N CYS A 348 -20.25 13.95 20.74
CA CYS A 348 -21.20 13.14 21.48
C CYS A 348 -21.60 13.82 22.80
N ASP A 349 -22.72 13.40 23.41
CA ASP A 349 -23.26 14.06 24.60
C ASP A 349 -22.27 14.05 25.78
N ALA A 350 -21.48 12.97 25.94
CA ALA A 350 -20.45 12.89 26.98
C ALA A 350 -19.36 13.96 26.88
N TRP A 351 -19.19 14.61 25.72
CA TRP A 351 -18.12 15.56 25.45
C TRP A 351 -18.56 17.02 25.50
N VAL A 352 -19.86 17.33 25.37
CA VAL A 352 -20.37 18.72 25.23
C VAL A 352 -19.87 19.63 26.37
N ASP A 353 -19.90 19.15 27.61
CA ASP A 353 -19.52 19.94 28.80
C ASP A 353 -18.05 19.76 29.23
N LYS A 354 -17.31 18.83 28.62
CA LYS A 354 -15.94 18.47 29.00
C LYS A 354 -14.88 18.92 27.99
N VAL A 355 -15.32 19.22 26.77
CA VAL A 355 -14.43 19.50 25.65
C VAL A 355 -13.64 20.80 25.87
N GLN A 356 -12.34 20.73 25.62
CA GLN A 356 -11.51 21.90 25.40
C GLN A 356 -11.54 22.23 23.91
N ALA A 357 -12.22 23.32 23.56
CA ALA A 357 -12.31 23.77 22.18
C ALA A 357 -10.96 24.31 21.67
N PRO A 358 -10.58 24.05 20.40
CA PRO A 358 -9.44 24.71 19.78
C PRO A 358 -9.55 26.25 19.85
N VAL A 359 -8.42 26.94 19.81
CA VAL A 359 -8.37 28.41 19.90
C VAL A 359 -9.27 29.05 18.83
N GLY A 360 -10.17 29.91 19.27
CA GLY A 360 -11.13 30.63 18.40
C GLY A 360 -12.38 29.83 18.01
N TRP A 361 -12.42 28.52 18.27
CA TRP A 361 -13.61 27.70 18.01
C TRP A 361 -14.64 27.87 19.14
N LYS A 362 -15.93 27.83 18.80
CA LYS A 362 -17.03 28.02 19.75
C LYS A 362 -17.93 26.80 19.80
N VAL A 363 -18.30 26.40 21.02
CA VAL A 363 -19.32 25.38 21.26
C VAL A 363 -20.70 25.95 20.94
N SER A 364 -21.49 25.23 20.16
CA SER A 364 -22.87 25.53 19.80
C SER A 364 -23.67 24.22 19.79
N GLY A 365 -24.34 23.94 20.90
CA GLY A 365 -24.97 22.63 21.13
C GLY A 365 -23.93 21.51 21.03
N ARG A 366 -24.16 20.53 20.17
CA ARG A 366 -23.24 19.41 19.91
C ARG A 366 -22.14 19.73 18.89
N ARG A 367 -21.94 20.99 18.48
CA ARG A 367 -20.94 21.34 17.46
C ARG A 367 -19.91 22.32 17.98
N LEU A 368 -18.65 22.10 17.66
CA LEU A 368 -17.62 23.13 17.66
C LEU A 368 -17.56 23.76 16.27
N LEU A 369 -17.75 25.07 16.21
CA LEU A 369 -17.71 25.85 14.97
C LEU A 369 -16.42 26.69 14.94
N PRO A 370 -15.73 26.77 13.80
CA PRO A 370 -14.55 27.61 13.66
C PRO A 370 -14.92 29.10 13.82
N PRO A 371 -13.92 29.97 14.08
CA PRO A 371 -14.16 31.41 14.14
C PRO A 371 -14.77 31.91 12.82
N ALA A 372 -15.75 32.81 12.93
CA ALA A 372 -16.35 33.51 11.81
C ALA A 372 -15.36 34.54 11.26
N GLU A 373 -14.34 34.08 10.53
CA GLU A 373 -13.37 34.98 9.90
C GLU A 373 -13.93 35.53 8.58
N PRO A 374 -13.83 36.86 8.34
CA PRO A 374 -14.28 37.48 7.10
C PRO A 374 -13.55 36.96 5.85
N ARG A 375 -12.33 36.42 6.02
CA ARG A 375 -11.51 35.78 4.98
C ARG A 375 -10.64 34.71 5.62
N ALA A 376 -11.15 33.48 5.73
CA ALA A 376 -10.31 32.34 6.07
C ALA A 376 -9.12 32.29 5.09
N LEU A 377 -7.90 32.26 5.62
CA LEU A 377 -6.70 32.12 4.79
C LEU A 377 -6.81 30.84 3.96
N SER A 378 -6.43 30.92 2.68
CA SER A 378 -6.30 29.69 1.89
C SER A 378 -5.17 28.84 2.46
N ALA A 379 -5.24 27.52 2.27
CA ALA A 379 -4.21 26.61 2.76
C ALA A 379 -2.80 27.00 2.27
N TYR A 380 -2.68 27.44 1.02
CA TYR A 380 -1.43 27.95 0.47
C TYR A 380 -0.94 29.23 1.14
N THR A 381 -1.84 30.16 1.48
CA THR A 381 -1.47 31.40 2.17
C THR A 381 -0.90 31.10 3.55
N PHE A 382 -1.56 30.19 4.28
CA PHE A 382 -1.05 29.73 5.58
C PHE A 382 0.33 29.07 5.45
N LEU A 383 0.47 28.07 4.58
CA LEU A 383 1.72 27.32 4.42
C LEU A 383 2.87 28.20 3.92
N LEU A 384 2.64 29.10 2.98
CA LEU A 384 3.67 30.03 2.51
C LEU A 384 4.12 30.99 3.62
N GLY A 385 3.20 31.46 4.46
CA GLY A 385 3.57 32.23 5.66
C GLY A 385 4.49 31.43 6.58
N LYS A 386 4.23 30.14 6.78
CA LYS A 386 5.09 29.24 7.56
C LYS A 386 6.45 28.99 6.91
N ILE A 387 6.50 28.85 5.58
CA ILE A 387 7.76 28.75 4.84
C ILE A 387 8.61 30.00 5.01
N VAL A 388 8.03 31.20 4.97
CA VAL A 388 8.78 32.45 5.16
C VAL A 388 9.28 32.58 6.62
N GLN A 389 8.48 32.13 7.60
CA GLN A 389 8.89 32.06 9.00
C GLN A 389 9.95 30.98 9.29
N GLY A 390 10.07 29.97 8.44
CA GLY A 390 10.93 28.80 8.68
C GLY A 390 10.33 27.77 9.62
N ASP A 391 9.01 27.79 9.80
CA ASP A 391 8.28 26.88 10.66
C ASP A 391 7.94 25.59 9.89
N ALA A 392 8.78 24.57 10.03
CA ALA A 392 8.59 23.27 9.37
C ALA A 392 7.49 22.39 10.03
N SER A 393 6.85 22.82 11.13
CA SER A 393 5.90 22.00 11.89
C SER A 393 4.54 21.73 11.19
N HIS A 394 4.39 22.25 9.97
CA HIS A 394 3.19 22.14 9.12
C HIS A 394 3.48 21.45 7.77
N PHE A 395 4.61 20.76 7.65
CA PHE A 395 5.03 20.07 6.43
C PHE A 395 5.30 18.60 6.72
N MET A 396 5.23 17.78 5.67
CA MET A 396 5.55 16.36 5.76
C MET A 396 7.06 16.17 5.86
N HIS A 397 7.53 15.25 6.70
CA HIS A 397 8.91 14.78 6.63
C HIS A 397 9.05 13.72 5.55
N ILE A 398 10.27 13.54 5.04
CA ILE A 398 10.56 12.48 4.05
C ILE A 398 10.16 11.11 4.64
N GLU A 399 10.45 10.86 5.90
CA GLU A 399 10.11 9.64 6.64
C GLU A 399 8.63 9.36 6.62
N ASP A 400 7.80 10.39 6.84
CA ASP A 400 6.34 10.27 6.79
C ASP A 400 5.92 9.84 5.38
N ILE A 401 6.46 10.48 4.33
CA ILE A 401 6.16 10.15 2.93
C ILE A 401 6.58 8.72 2.59
N LEU A 402 7.78 8.30 2.99
CA LEU A 402 8.26 6.93 2.74
C LEU A 402 7.41 5.90 3.47
N LEU A 403 7.03 6.17 4.72
CA LEU A 403 6.13 5.31 5.47
C LEU A 403 4.76 5.21 4.79
N ALA A 404 4.19 6.34 4.36
CA ALA A 404 2.95 6.36 3.61
C ALA A 404 3.04 5.46 2.37
N TRP A 405 4.04 5.65 1.51
CA TRP A 405 4.18 4.83 0.31
C TRP A 405 4.35 3.34 0.61
N ARG A 406 5.14 2.97 1.63
CA ARG A 406 5.28 1.56 2.05
C ARG A 406 3.96 0.98 2.55
N THR A 407 3.18 1.74 3.30
CA THR A 407 1.86 1.33 3.78
C THR A 407 0.88 1.10 2.62
N TRP A 408 0.96 1.93 1.57
CA TRP A 408 0.07 1.85 0.42
C TRP A 408 0.55 0.90 -0.69
N GLN A 409 1.84 0.52 -0.73
CA GLN A 409 2.40 -0.31 -1.79
C GLN A 409 1.60 -1.60 -2.06
N PRO A 410 1.20 -2.40 -1.05
CA PRO A 410 0.44 -3.62 -1.30
C PRO A 410 -0.96 -3.35 -1.90
N ILE A 411 -1.54 -2.18 -1.62
CA ILE A 411 -2.80 -1.74 -2.21
C ILE A 411 -2.57 -1.30 -3.65
N LEU A 412 -1.47 -0.58 -3.92
CA LEU A 412 -1.10 -0.16 -5.28
C LEU A 412 -0.86 -1.37 -6.19
N ASP A 413 -0.12 -2.37 -5.71
CA ASP A 413 0.12 -3.64 -6.42
C ASP A 413 -1.20 -4.33 -6.75
N HIS A 414 -2.17 -4.30 -5.82
CA HIS A 414 -3.52 -4.81 -6.07
C HIS A 414 -4.24 -3.97 -7.12
N THR A 415 -4.27 -2.64 -7.00
CA THR A 415 -4.99 -1.75 -7.92
C THR A 415 -4.42 -1.74 -9.33
N ASP A 416 -3.10 -1.93 -9.47
CA ASP A 416 -2.43 -1.97 -10.76
C ASP A 416 -2.66 -3.31 -11.49
N ALA A 417 -2.95 -4.38 -10.74
CA ALA A 417 -3.27 -5.71 -11.27
C ALA A 417 -4.78 -5.93 -11.59
N VAL A 418 -5.60 -4.90 -11.41
CA VAL A 418 -7.06 -4.95 -11.54
C VAL A 418 -7.50 -5.25 -12.97
N ARG A 419 -8.46 -6.16 -13.11
CA ARG A 419 -9.12 -6.46 -14.39
C ARG A 419 -10.50 -5.79 -14.44
N PRO A 420 -11.12 -5.65 -15.63
CA PRO A 420 -12.38 -4.93 -15.77
C PRO A 420 -13.52 -5.40 -14.86
N HIS A 421 -13.64 -6.71 -14.59
CA HIS A 421 -14.68 -7.26 -13.71
C HIS A 421 -14.37 -7.08 -12.21
N ASP A 422 -13.15 -6.66 -11.86
CA ASP A 422 -12.75 -6.37 -10.48
C ASP A 422 -13.15 -4.93 -10.05
N ILE A 423 -13.69 -4.11 -10.97
CA ILE A 423 -14.12 -2.71 -10.72
C ILE A 423 -15.63 -2.58 -10.87
N MET A 424 -16.28 -2.02 -9.85
CA MET A 424 -17.69 -1.67 -9.94
C MET A 424 -17.88 -0.37 -10.71
N THR A 425 -18.88 -0.33 -11.58
CA THR A 425 -19.31 0.94 -12.18
C THR A 425 -20.37 1.60 -11.29
N TYR A 426 -20.29 2.92 -11.09
CA TYR A 426 -21.30 3.68 -10.33
C TYR A 426 -21.80 4.91 -11.10
N PRO A 427 -23.11 5.25 -11.00
CA PRO A 427 -23.64 6.46 -11.61
C PRO A 427 -23.04 7.73 -10.99
N LEU A 428 -22.88 8.77 -11.81
CA LEU A 428 -22.52 10.10 -11.31
C LEU A 428 -23.51 10.55 -10.23
N GLY A 429 -22.98 11.05 -9.12
CA GLY A 429 -23.75 11.43 -7.93
C GLY A 429 -23.93 10.32 -6.90
N ASP A 430 -23.74 9.04 -7.26
CA ASP A 430 -23.95 7.92 -6.33
C ASP A 430 -22.72 7.67 -5.45
N GLY A 431 -22.78 8.16 -4.21
CA GLY A 431 -21.76 7.93 -3.19
C GLY A 431 -22.00 6.71 -2.31
N ARG A 432 -23.09 5.96 -2.49
CA ARG A 432 -23.47 4.86 -1.58
C ARG A 432 -22.44 3.76 -1.49
N PHE A 433 -21.64 3.60 -2.54
CA PHE A 433 -20.51 2.68 -2.56
C PHE A 433 -19.48 2.99 -1.45
N LEU A 434 -19.27 4.27 -1.12
CA LEU A 434 -18.30 4.70 -0.10
C LEU A 434 -18.90 4.72 1.33
N ASP A 435 -20.23 4.72 1.44
CA ASP A 435 -20.98 4.79 2.70
C ASP A 435 -21.40 3.39 3.23
N ARG A 436 -20.69 2.30 2.86
CA ARG A 436 -20.99 0.90 3.29
C ARG A 436 -20.07 0.31 4.41
N PRO A 437 -19.77 1.00 5.52
CA PRO A 437 -18.94 0.43 6.56
C PRO A 437 -19.65 -0.69 7.36
N GLY A 438 -20.98 -0.67 7.47
CA GLY A 438 -21.72 -1.63 8.32
C GLY A 438 -21.55 -3.11 7.94
N ALA A 439 -21.35 -3.42 6.65
CA ALA A 439 -21.07 -4.78 6.20
C ALA A 439 -19.63 -5.22 6.50
N VAL A 440 -18.67 -4.28 6.44
CA VAL A 440 -17.25 -4.51 6.72
C VAL A 440 -16.98 -4.64 8.23
N VAL A 441 -17.70 -3.87 9.05
CA VAL A 441 -17.59 -3.89 10.53
C VAL A 441 -18.21 -5.15 11.14
N SER A 442 -19.33 -5.63 10.61
CA SER A 442 -19.93 -6.90 11.06
C SER A 442 -19.03 -8.12 10.79
N LEU A 443 -18.08 -8.01 9.85
CA LEU A 443 -17.05 -9.02 9.60
C LEU A 443 -15.83 -8.85 10.54
N CYS A 444 -15.57 -7.64 11.04
CA CYS A 444 -14.51 -7.38 12.04
C CYS A 444 -14.82 -8.02 13.40
N THR A 445 -16.07 -7.90 13.87
CA THR A 445 -16.47 -8.44 15.19
C THR A 445 -16.50 -9.96 15.20
N MET A 446 -16.97 -10.61 14.13
CA MET A 446 -16.97 -12.08 14.03
C MET A 446 -15.56 -12.69 13.99
N ASN A 447 -14.60 -12.05 13.32
CA ASN A 447 -13.25 -12.60 13.15
C ASN A 447 -12.38 -12.50 14.42
N PHE A 448 -12.68 -11.60 15.36
CA PHE A 448 -11.89 -11.50 16.59
C PHE A 448 -12.34 -12.45 17.71
N GLU A 449 -13.65 -12.72 17.81
CA GLU A 449 -14.17 -13.80 18.68
C GLU A 449 -13.58 -15.16 18.29
N LEU A 450 -13.35 -15.39 16.98
CA LEU A 450 -12.66 -16.59 16.48
C LEU A 450 -11.16 -16.60 16.81
N SER A 451 -10.48 -15.44 16.77
CA SER A 451 -9.04 -15.34 17.07
C SER A 451 -8.68 -15.53 18.56
N MET A 452 -9.65 -15.38 19.47
CA MET A 452 -9.47 -15.51 20.92
C MET A 452 -9.51 -16.97 21.41
N HIS A 453 -9.92 -17.93 20.58
CA HIS A 453 -9.78 -19.35 20.90
C HIS A 453 -8.32 -19.80 20.72
N HIS A 454 -7.53 -19.59 21.77
CA HIS A 454 -6.18 -20.12 21.90
C HIS A 454 -6.18 -21.66 21.93
N VAL A 455 -5.65 -22.27 20.86
CA VAL A 455 -5.05 -23.61 20.92
C VAL A 455 -3.62 -23.52 20.37
N GLY A 456 -2.64 -23.62 21.26
CA GLY A 456 -1.30 -24.10 20.90
C GLY A 456 -0.38 -23.25 20.02
N GLY A 457 -0.40 -21.92 20.11
CA GLY A 457 0.78 -21.10 19.77
C GLY A 457 1.13 -20.89 18.28
N LEU A 458 0.24 -21.17 17.33
CA LEU A 458 0.41 -20.82 15.91
C LEU A 458 -0.70 -19.87 15.44
N ARG A 459 -0.35 -18.62 15.12
CA ARG A 459 -1.26 -17.61 14.52
C ARG A 459 -1.53 -17.97 13.05
N ILE A 460 -2.76 -18.36 12.70
CA ILE A 460 -3.22 -18.49 11.31
C ILE A 460 -4.35 -17.47 11.10
N GLN A 461 -4.01 -16.22 10.72
CA GLN A 461 -4.97 -15.10 10.56
C GLN A 461 -5.74 -15.08 9.23
N HIS A 462 -5.40 -15.95 8.26
CA HIS A 462 -5.92 -15.87 6.89
C HIS A 462 -7.22 -16.64 6.63
N HIS A 463 -7.62 -17.59 7.49
CA HIS A 463 -8.77 -18.46 7.22
C HIS A 463 -10.14 -17.83 7.49
N ASP A 464 -10.24 -16.93 8.48
CA ASP A 464 -11.52 -16.29 8.83
C ASP A 464 -11.98 -15.25 7.78
N PHE A 465 -11.06 -14.70 6.99
CA PHE A 465 -11.31 -13.71 5.93
C PHE A 465 -11.97 -14.32 4.67
N LEU A 466 -11.64 -15.57 4.35
CA LEU A 466 -12.10 -16.23 3.13
C LEU A 466 -13.53 -16.76 3.29
N LEU A 467 -13.88 -17.26 4.48
CA LEU A 467 -15.23 -17.71 4.84
C LEU A 467 -16.25 -16.55 4.84
N SER A 468 -15.82 -15.38 5.31
CA SER A 468 -16.63 -14.16 5.38
C SER A 468 -16.90 -13.56 3.99
N THR A 469 -15.91 -13.61 3.09
CA THR A 469 -16.06 -13.23 1.68
C THR A 469 -17.02 -14.18 0.94
N MET A 470 -16.99 -15.47 1.28
CA MET A 470 -17.91 -16.51 0.76
C MET A 470 -19.36 -16.22 1.16
N LEU A 471 -19.62 -15.98 2.45
CA LEU A 471 -20.96 -15.66 2.97
C LEU A 471 -21.50 -14.32 2.45
N TYR A 472 -20.61 -13.34 2.23
CA TYR A 472 -20.97 -12.05 1.66
C TYR A 472 -21.41 -12.15 0.19
N LYS A 473 -20.69 -12.90 -0.66
CA LYS A 473 -21.06 -13.10 -2.07
C LYS A 473 -22.34 -13.93 -2.23
N VAL A 474 -22.56 -14.94 -1.39
CA VAL A 474 -23.81 -15.70 -1.34
C VAL A 474 -25.00 -14.80 -0.98
N ARG A 475 -24.82 -13.83 -0.06
CA ARG A 475 -25.87 -12.85 0.30
C ARG A 475 -26.13 -11.81 -0.79
N GLN A 476 -25.10 -11.35 -1.51
CA GLN A 476 -25.24 -10.43 -2.65
C GLN A 476 -26.06 -11.05 -3.78
N HIS A 477 -25.85 -12.34 -4.10
CA HIS A 477 -26.60 -13.04 -5.14
C HIS A 477 -28.06 -13.33 -4.77
N ASN A 478 -28.37 -13.51 -3.48
CA ASN A 478 -29.76 -13.62 -3.02
C ASN A 478 -30.57 -12.30 -3.08
N CYS A 479 -29.90 -11.14 -3.18
CA CYS A 479 -30.56 -9.83 -3.21
C CYS A 479 -30.88 -9.31 -4.62
N GLN A 480 -30.46 -10.00 -5.69
CA GLN A 480 -30.60 -9.55 -7.08
C GLN A 480 -31.54 -10.41 -7.95
N LEU A 481 -32.59 -11.03 -7.39
CA LEU A 481 -33.58 -11.75 -8.21
C LEU A 481 -34.73 -10.82 -8.61
N PRO A 482 -34.90 -10.45 -9.90
CA PRO A 482 -36.13 -9.85 -10.39
C PRO A 482 -37.24 -10.92 -10.42
N SER A 483 -38.49 -10.50 -10.29
CA SER A 483 -39.66 -11.37 -10.42
C SER A 483 -39.82 -11.86 -11.87
N VAL A 484 -39.24 -13.01 -12.21
CA VAL A 484 -39.41 -13.66 -13.53
C VAL A 484 -40.53 -14.72 -13.48
N HIS A 485 -41.41 -14.70 -14.49
CA HIS A 485 -42.74 -15.32 -14.52
C HIS A 485 -42.85 -16.77 -15.06
N SER A 486 -41.77 -17.56 -15.19
CA SER A 486 -41.91 -18.97 -15.61
C SER A 486 -40.99 -19.94 -14.87
N SER A 487 -41.55 -21.07 -14.41
CA SER A 487 -40.92 -22.06 -13.54
C SER A 487 -39.89 -22.95 -14.24
N GLN A 488 -39.98 -23.13 -15.57
CA GLN A 488 -39.05 -23.96 -16.34
C GLN A 488 -37.75 -23.25 -16.72
N GLN A 489 -37.77 -21.94 -17.03
CA GLN A 489 -36.54 -21.18 -17.27
C GLN A 489 -35.73 -20.99 -15.99
N ARG A 490 -36.40 -20.86 -14.82
CA ARG A 490 -35.76 -20.79 -13.49
C ARG A 490 -34.87 -21.99 -13.18
N MET A 491 -35.29 -23.22 -13.49
CA MET A 491 -34.47 -24.40 -13.17
C MET A 491 -33.22 -24.47 -14.05
N VAL A 492 -33.33 -24.21 -15.36
CA VAL A 492 -32.19 -24.32 -16.28
C VAL A 492 -31.15 -23.23 -16.04
N THR A 493 -31.56 -22.00 -15.69
CA THR A 493 -30.61 -20.95 -15.27
C THR A 493 -29.99 -21.23 -13.92
N MET A 494 -30.75 -21.77 -12.95
CA MET A 494 -30.22 -22.16 -11.63
C MET A 494 -29.21 -23.31 -11.73
N GLU A 495 -29.43 -24.30 -12.59
CA GLU A 495 -28.52 -25.45 -12.77
C GLU A 495 -27.20 -25.00 -13.41
N HIS A 496 -27.28 -24.14 -14.44
CA HIS A 496 -26.10 -23.59 -15.13
C HIS A 496 -25.31 -22.62 -14.24
N GLN A 497 -26.00 -21.74 -13.51
CA GLN A 497 -25.37 -20.84 -12.53
C GLN A 497 -24.78 -21.61 -11.35
N ARG A 498 -25.40 -22.72 -10.92
CA ARG A 498 -24.85 -23.59 -9.88
C ARG A 498 -23.59 -24.32 -10.36
N GLN A 499 -23.53 -24.70 -11.64
CA GLN A 499 -22.34 -25.30 -12.26
C GLN A 499 -21.19 -24.29 -12.38
N GLU A 500 -21.45 -23.07 -12.85
CA GLU A 500 -20.45 -22.00 -12.86
C GLU A 500 -19.94 -21.68 -11.44
N LEU A 501 -20.85 -21.59 -10.45
CA LEU A 501 -20.47 -21.35 -9.06
C LEU A 501 -19.62 -22.50 -8.50
N LEU A 502 -19.90 -23.74 -8.88
CA LEU A 502 -19.12 -24.93 -8.50
C LEU A 502 -17.75 -24.95 -9.17
N GLU A 503 -17.65 -24.62 -10.46
CA GLU A 503 -16.37 -24.55 -11.18
C GLU A 503 -15.50 -23.40 -10.67
N GLU A 504 -16.09 -22.25 -10.35
CA GLU A 504 -15.39 -21.14 -9.67
C GLU A 504 -14.97 -21.52 -8.25
N LEU A 505 -15.84 -22.20 -7.48
CA LEU A 505 -15.50 -22.71 -6.14
C LEU A 505 -14.31 -23.68 -6.19
N MET A 506 -14.30 -24.61 -7.14
CA MET A 506 -13.24 -25.61 -7.29
C MET A 506 -11.93 -24.96 -7.75
N THR A 507 -12.00 -23.99 -8.67
CA THR A 507 -10.84 -23.22 -9.13
C THR A 507 -10.26 -22.35 -8.00
N TRP A 508 -11.13 -21.82 -7.14
CA TRP A 508 -10.74 -20.97 -6.02
C TRP A 508 -10.22 -21.79 -4.82
N GLN A 509 -10.83 -22.95 -4.53
CA GLN A 509 -10.27 -23.94 -3.59
C GLN A 509 -8.88 -24.40 -4.03
N HIS A 510 -8.68 -24.65 -5.33
CA HIS A 510 -7.37 -25.01 -5.86
C HIS A 510 -6.33 -23.89 -5.64
N ARG A 511 -6.67 -22.60 -5.86
CA ARG A 511 -5.77 -21.48 -5.56
C ARG A 511 -5.51 -21.28 -4.07
N MET A 512 -6.55 -21.33 -3.25
CA MET A 512 -6.45 -21.24 -1.80
C MET A 512 -5.49 -22.30 -1.23
N PHE A 513 -5.57 -23.52 -1.76
CA PHE A 513 -4.73 -24.63 -1.34
C PHE A 513 -3.26 -24.45 -1.78
N GLN A 514 -3.03 -23.89 -2.96
CA GLN A 514 -1.68 -23.52 -3.44
C GLN A 514 -1.05 -22.39 -2.61
N GLU A 515 -1.84 -21.40 -2.17
CA GLU A 515 -1.36 -20.32 -1.30
C GLU A 515 -1.09 -20.79 0.13
N LEU A 516 -1.91 -21.68 0.67
CA LEU A 516 -1.68 -22.37 1.95
C LEU A 516 -0.36 -23.15 1.94
N LEU A 517 -0.10 -23.90 0.86
CA LEU A 517 1.16 -24.60 0.64
C LEU A 517 2.33 -23.59 0.61
N ALA A 518 2.22 -22.52 -0.18
CA ALA A 518 3.26 -21.50 -0.30
C ALA A 518 3.60 -20.79 1.02
N GLN A 519 2.62 -20.54 1.90
CA GLN A 519 2.85 -19.94 3.22
C GLN A 519 3.46 -20.94 4.21
N HIS A 520 3.09 -22.22 4.15
CA HIS A 520 3.73 -23.27 4.96
C HIS A 520 5.20 -23.47 4.53
N PHE A 521 5.51 -23.34 3.23
CA PHE A 521 6.88 -23.36 2.71
C PHE A 521 7.72 -22.18 3.20
N LYS A 522 7.18 -20.95 3.24
CA LYS A 522 7.89 -19.80 3.83
C LYS A 522 8.19 -20.01 5.31
N LEU A 523 7.32 -20.70 6.04
CA LEU A 523 7.55 -21.02 7.46
C LEU A 523 8.68 -22.04 7.63
N VAL A 524 8.79 -23.01 6.72
CA VAL A 524 9.88 -24.00 6.67
C VAL A 524 11.20 -23.37 6.21
N GLU A 525 11.18 -22.49 5.20
CA GLU A 525 12.33 -21.71 4.73
C GLU A 525 12.84 -20.73 5.81
N ALA A 526 11.95 -20.03 6.51
CA ALA A 526 12.32 -19.15 7.63
C ALA A 526 12.90 -19.92 8.82
N HIS A 527 12.44 -21.16 9.07
CA HIS A 527 13.05 -22.05 10.06
C HIS A 527 14.48 -22.44 9.65
N ILE A 528 14.73 -22.64 8.35
CA ILE A 528 16.05 -22.94 7.80
C ILE A 528 16.98 -21.72 7.89
N GLU A 529 16.49 -20.51 7.65
CA GLU A 529 17.27 -19.25 7.76
C GLU A 529 17.71 -18.93 9.19
N VAL A 530 16.84 -19.12 10.20
CA VAL A 530 17.12 -18.76 11.60
C VAL A 530 18.17 -19.66 12.26
N PHE A 531 18.26 -20.94 11.86
CA PHE A 531 19.25 -21.88 12.41
C PHE A 531 20.51 -22.01 11.52
N GLY A 532 20.55 -21.37 10.36
CA GLY A 532 21.68 -21.36 9.42
C GLY A 532 22.79 -20.33 9.71
N THR A 533 22.62 -19.44 10.70
CA THR A 533 23.52 -18.29 10.92
C THR A 533 24.50 -18.46 12.09
N HIS A 534 25.24 -19.58 12.16
CA HIS A 534 26.36 -19.72 13.10
C HIS A 534 27.69 -19.21 12.49
N PRO A 535 28.56 -18.49 13.22
CA PRO A 535 29.57 -17.58 12.63
C PRO A 535 30.83 -18.21 12.01
N LEU A 536 30.90 -19.53 11.81
CA LEU A 536 32.14 -20.24 11.44
C LEU A 536 32.34 -20.53 9.94
N THR A 537 31.41 -20.17 9.05
CA THR A 537 31.44 -20.63 7.65
C THR A 537 31.46 -19.51 6.61
N ARG A 538 32.11 -18.37 6.92
CA ARG A 538 32.18 -17.21 6.00
C ARG A 538 33.35 -17.24 4.99
N ARG A 539 34.12 -18.33 4.89
CA ARG A 539 35.36 -18.36 4.07
C ARG A 539 35.45 -19.37 2.94
N ASP A 540 34.53 -20.35 2.85
CA ASP A 540 34.62 -21.42 1.84
C ASP A 540 33.61 -21.29 0.69
N SER A 541 33.02 -20.09 0.52
CA SER A 541 31.96 -19.80 -0.45
C SER A 541 32.38 -19.72 -1.93
N MET A 542 33.40 -20.48 -2.38
CA MET A 542 33.85 -20.43 -3.80
C MET A 542 34.09 -21.77 -4.49
N SER A 543 33.78 -22.94 -3.91
CA SER A 543 34.10 -24.21 -4.59
C SER A 543 33.12 -25.38 -4.37
N VAL A 544 31.81 -25.16 -4.43
CA VAL A 544 30.83 -26.27 -4.36
C VAL A 544 29.71 -26.06 -5.39
N ASN A 545 29.92 -26.53 -6.62
CA ASN A 545 28.87 -26.60 -7.66
C ASN A 545 28.48 -28.07 -7.94
N LYS A 546 28.54 -28.93 -6.90
CA LYS A 546 28.24 -30.36 -7.03
C LYS A 546 27.59 -31.03 -5.81
N GLN A 547 27.19 -30.28 -4.79
CA GLN A 547 26.38 -30.78 -3.68
C GLN A 547 25.13 -29.89 -3.46
N PRO A 548 23.99 -30.17 -4.11
CA PRO A 548 22.71 -29.66 -3.61
C PRO A 548 21.50 -30.60 -3.74
N PHE A 549 21.66 -31.90 -4.03
CA PHE A 549 20.54 -32.86 -4.02
C PHE A 549 20.57 -33.79 -2.80
N GLU A 550 21.75 -34.29 -2.42
CA GLU A 550 21.88 -35.22 -1.28
C GLU A 550 21.79 -34.52 0.08
N GLU A 551 22.29 -33.28 0.23
CA GLU A 551 22.28 -32.55 1.51
C GLU A 551 20.97 -31.79 1.77
N ALA A 552 20.19 -31.45 0.74
CA ALA A 552 18.89 -30.77 0.89
C ALA A 552 17.79 -31.66 1.49
N ILE A 553 18.03 -32.99 1.59
CA ILE A 553 17.13 -33.97 2.21
C ILE A 553 17.85 -34.72 3.35
N ASN A 554 19.00 -34.22 3.84
CA ASN A 554 19.70 -34.79 4.98
C ASN A 554 19.69 -33.78 6.15
N PRO A 555 18.59 -33.70 6.93
CA PRO A 555 18.74 -33.21 8.28
C PRO A 555 19.67 -34.21 8.98
N ASN A 556 20.56 -33.75 9.87
CA ASN A 556 21.35 -34.63 10.72
C ASN A 556 20.42 -35.53 11.58
N VAL A 557 19.92 -36.63 11.02
CA VAL A 557 19.08 -37.62 11.70
C VAL A 557 19.87 -38.91 11.74
N SER A 558 20.28 -39.30 12.94
CA SER A 558 21.11 -40.47 13.23
C SER A 558 20.39 -41.81 13.06
N THR A 559 19.39 -41.92 12.18
CA THR A 559 18.54 -43.11 12.04
C THR A 559 18.70 -43.78 10.66
N ASP A 560 19.05 -45.07 10.67
CA ASP A 560 19.29 -45.92 9.48
C ASP A 560 18.14 -45.97 8.44
N SER A 561 16.93 -45.50 8.80
CA SER A 561 15.71 -45.55 8.00
C SER A 561 15.60 -44.48 6.90
N LEU A 562 16.37 -43.39 7.00
CA LEU A 562 16.37 -42.27 6.03
C LEU A 562 17.66 -42.18 5.20
N LEU A 563 18.68 -42.98 5.54
CA LEU A 563 19.90 -43.08 4.74
C LEU A 563 19.57 -43.49 3.30
N VAL A 564 20.24 -42.84 2.34
CA VAL A 564 20.15 -43.18 0.91
C VAL A 564 20.68 -44.60 0.75
N SER A 565 19.90 -45.48 0.13
CA SER A 565 20.45 -46.77 -0.29
C SER A 565 21.37 -46.59 -1.49
N ASP A 566 22.44 -47.37 -1.60
CA ASP A 566 23.34 -47.36 -2.78
C ASP A 566 22.53 -47.48 -4.09
N PHE A 567 21.45 -48.27 -4.05
CA PHE A 567 20.47 -48.37 -5.13
C PHE A 567 19.85 -47.02 -5.54
N MET A 568 19.39 -46.21 -4.58
CA MET A 568 18.78 -44.91 -4.88
C MET A 568 19.82 -43.88 -5.33
N ALA A 569 21.05 -43.95 -4.82
CA ALA A 569 22.14 -43.11 -5.29
C ALA A 569 22.46 -43.41 -6.77
N ASP A 570 22.67 -44.68 -7.11
CA ASP A 570 22.92 -45.13 -8.48
C ASP A 570 21.75 -44.76 -9.43
N LEU A 571 20.51 -44.90 -8.95
CA LEU A 571 19.31 -44.55 -9.72
C LEU A 571 19.23 -43.06 -10.02
N CYS A 572 19.56 -42.20 -9.05
CA CYS A 572 19.54 -40.75 -9.22
C CYS A 572 20.64 -40.31 -10.18
N ASP A 573 21.86 -40.81 -10.01
CA ASP A 573 23.00 -40.50 -10.88
C ASP A 573 22.77 -40.92 -12.34
N ALA A 574 22.08 -42.04 -12.57
CA ALA A 574 21.85 -42.55 -13.91
C ALA A 574 20.69 -41.85 -14.65
N HIS A 575 19.65 -41.40 -13.93
CA HIS A 575 18.35 -41.10 -14.54
C HIS A 575 17.68 -39.80 -14.07
N VAL A 576 18.22 -39.08 -13.10
CA VAL A 576 17.63 -37.84 -12.58
C VAL A 576 18.53 -36.65 -12.94
N GLY A 577 17.97 -35.54 -13.42
CA GLY A 577 18.74 -34.34 -13.69
C GLY A 577 19.23 -33.66 -12.40
N ASP A 578 20.25 -32.79 -12.52
CA ASP A 578 20.87 -32.11 -11.37
C ASP A 578 19.89 -31.30 -10.49
N ASP A 579 18.72 -30.95 -11.03
CA ASP A 579 17.64 -30.24 -10.33
C ASP A 579 16.54 -31.15 -9.76
N GLY A 580 16.71 -32.47 -9.84
CA GLY A 580 15.73 -33.46 -9.37
C GLY A 580 14.58 -33.71 -10.35
N VAL A 581 14.64 -33.19 -11.57
CA VAL A 581 13.60 -33.33 -12.60
C VAL A 581 14.03 -34.35 -13.66
N CYS A 582 13.13 -35.26 -14.02
CA CYS A 582 13.36 -36.24 -15.08
C CYS A 582 12.74 -35.80 -16.42
N THR A 583 13.37 -36.12 -17.54
CA THR A 583 12.65 -36.18 -18.84
C THR A 583 11.57 -37.28 -18.81
N PRO A 584 10.54 -37.25 -19.68
CA PRO A 584 9.50 -38.29 -19.67
C PRO A 584 10.02 -39.72 -19.75
N ASP A 585 11.02 -39.99 -20.59
CA ASP A 585 11.60 -41.33 -20.72
C ASP A 585 12.44 -41.73 -19.50
N GLN A 586 13.15 -40.78 -18.90
CA GLN A 586 13.86 -40.98 -17.63
C GLN A 586 12.87 -41.26 -16.49
N PHE A 587 11.77 -40.53 -16.43
CA PHE A 587 10.72 -40.69 -15.44
C PHE A 587 10.12 -42.10 -15.48
N CYS A 588 9.81 -42.60 -16.68
CA CYS A 588 9.32 -43.98 -16.86
C CYS A 588 10.34 -45.01 -16.36
N ARG A 589 11.63 -44.84 -16.72
CA ARG A 589 12.71 -45.74 -16.27
C ARG A 589 12.91 -45.72 -14.77
N VAL A 590 12.88 -44.54 -14.14
CA VAL A 590 12.97 -44.39 -12.67
C VAL A 590 11.86 -45.19 -12.00
N LEU A 591 10.61 -45.01 -12.43
CA LEU A 591 9.49 -45.72 -11.83
C LEU A 591 9.54 -47.23 -12.06
N ASP A 592 9.88 -47.70 -13.26
CA ASP A 592 9.99 -49.14 -13.53
C ASP A 592 11.12 -49.80 -12.73
N THR A 593 12.27 -49.12 -12.59
CA THR A 593 13.38 -49.64 -11.79
C THR A 593 13.02 -49.70 -10.30
N VAL A 594 12.35 -48.67 -9.77
CA VAL A 594 11.87 -48.68 -8.37
C VAL A 594 10.84 -49.80 -8.15
N ILE A 595 9.92 -50.00 -9.10
CA ILE A 595 8.93 -51.09 -9.05
C ILE A 595 9.64 -52.45 -9.07
N SER A 596 10.52 -52.67 -10.03
CA SER A 596 11.30 -53.92 -10.14
C SER A 596 12.06 -54.20 -8.84
N GLN A 597 12.71 -53.19 -8.27
CA GLN A 597 13.41 -53.34 -6.99
C GLN A 597 12.45 -53.71 -5.86
N SER A 598 11.31 -53.02 -5.75
CA SER A 598 10.31 -53.24 -4.70
C SER A 598 9.71 -54.66 -4.70
N THR A 599 9.70 -55.33 -5.86
CA THR A 599 9.26 -56.73 -5.96
C THR A 599 10.29 -57.73 -5.45
N SER A 600 11.57 -57.35 -5.42
CA SER A 600 12.68 -58.23 -5.00
C SER A 600 13.10 -58.00 -3.55
N LYS A 601 13.04 -56.75 -3.06
CA LYS A 601 13.36 -56.35 -1.69
C LYS A 601 12.47 -55.18 -1.24
N PRO A 602 12.05 -55.13 0.03
CA PRO A 602 11.27 -54.01 0.55
C PRO A 602 12.13 -52.72 0.56
N LEU A 603 11.58 -51.64 0.00
CA LEU A 603 12.22 -50.33 -0.03
C LEU A 603 12.26 -49.71 1.37
N LYS A 604 13.37 -49.03 1.70
CA LYS A 604 13.48 -48.25 2.94
C LYS A 604 12.56 -47.01 2.86
N MET A 605 12.22 -46.43 4.01
CA MET A 605 11.38 -45.24 4.06
C MET A 605 12.00 -44.06 3.29
N GLY A 606 13.31 -43.85 3.43
CA GLY A 606 14.03 -42.84 2.66
C GLY A 606 13.95 -43.03 1.13
N ASP A 607 13.95 -44.28 0.64
CA ASP A 607 13.84 -44.58 -0.79
C ASP A 607 12.43 -44.22 -1.32
N LYS A 608 11.39 -44.52 -0.53
CA LYS A 608 9.98 -44.20 -0.85
C LYS A 608 9.75 -42.69 -0.91
N VAL A 609 10.25 -41.95 0.09
CA VAL A 609 10.11 -40.49 0.16
C VAL A 609 10.82 -39.81 -1.02
N ARG A 610 12.05 -40.22 -1.34
CA ARG A 610 12.82 -39.65 -2.47
C ARG A 610 12.18 -39.97 -3.81
N THR A 611 11.64 -41.17 -3.98
CA THR A 611 10.86 -41.51 -5.18
C THR A 611 9.66 -40.57 -5.33
N CYS A 612 8.88 -40.34 -4.26
CA CYS A 612 7.74 -39.40 -4.31
C CYS A 612 8.18 -37.96 -4.61
N TYR A 613 9.34 -37.55 -4.12
CA TYR A 613 9.88 -36.22 -4.38
C TYR A 613 10.29 -36.01 -5.84
N ILE A 614 11.00 -36.98 -6.44
CA ILE A 614 11.35 -36.97 -7.88
C ILE A 614 10.08 -36.89 -8.72
N VAL A 615 9.04 -37.63 -8.31
CA VAL A 615 7.76 -37.60 -9.00
C VAL A 615 7.10 -36.25 -8.89
N ASP A 616 6.95 -35.70 -7.70
CA ASP A 616 6.37 -34.37 -7.49
C ASP A 616 7.10 -33.28 -8.30
N ARG A 617 8.44 -33.24 -8.25
CA ARG A 617 9.25 -32.27 -9.00
C ARG A 617 9.07 -32.39 -10.51
N THR A 618 9.02 -33.61 -11.03
CA THR A 618 8.83 -33.86 -12.45
C THR A 618 7.43 -33.45 -12.91
N LEU A 619 6.39 -33.74 -12.11
CA LEU A 619 5.01 -33.37 -12.42
C LEU A 619 4.78 -31.84 -12.45
N HIS A 620 5.56 -31.07 -11.68
CA HIS A 620 5.41 -29.61 -11.55
C HIS A 620 6.50 -28.81 -12.26
N SER A 621 7.34 -29.45 -13.08
CA SER A 621 8.43 -28.77 -13.78
C SER A 621 7.91 -27.88 -14.92
N LYS A 622 8.34 -26.62 -14.94
CA LYS A 622 8.06 -25.65 -16.02
C LYS A 622 8.82 -25.96 -17.33
N ARG A 623 9.70 -26.99 -17.34
CA ARG A 623 10.50 -27.37 -18.51
C ARG A 623 9.79 -28.36 -19.45
N HIS A 624 8.70 -28.98 -19.01
CA HIS A 624 7.96 -29.95 -19.81
C HIS A 624 6.90 -29.26 -20.67
N THR A 625 6.77 -29.71 -21.91
CA THR A 625 5.63 -29.31 -22.74
C THR A 625 4.35 -30.02 -22.28
N ASP A 626 3.18 -29.53 -22.69
CA ASP A 626 1.90 -30.18 -22.38
C ASP A 626 1.86 -31.66 -22.83
N ASN A 627 2.55 -32.00 -23.91
CA ASN A 627 2.64 -33.37 -24.42
C ASN A 627 3.55 -34.25 -23.55
N ASP A 628 4.63 -33.68 -23.03
CA ASP A 628 5.53 -34.36 -22.09
C ASP A 628 4.82 -34.64 -20.76
N LEU A 629 4.11 -33.64 -20.23
CA LEU A 629 3.32 -33.78 -19.01
C LEU A 629 2.21 -34.82 -19.17
N ARG A 630 1.52 -34.88 -20.31
CA ARG A 630 0.53 -35.94 -20.59
C ARG A 630 1.15 -37.34 -20.49
N LYS A 631 2.32 -37.57 -21.09
CA LYS A 631 3.01 -38.87 -21.02
C LYS A 631 3.41 -39.22 -19.59
N VAL A 632 3.98 -38.26 -18.86
CA VAL A 632 4.37 -38.43 -17.44
C VAL A 632 3.15 -38.74 -16.57
N PHE A 633 2.03 -38.03 -16.78
CA PHE A 633 0.78 -38.23 -16.05
C PHE A 633 0.17 -39.61 -16.32
N ASP A 634 0.02 -39.99 -17.59
CA ASP A 634 -0.54 -41.30 -17.95
C ASP A 634 0.30 -42.43 -17.35
N TYR A 635 1.63 -42.27 -17.34
CA TYR A 635 2.53 -43.25 -16.74
C TYR A 635 2.40 -43.32 -15.22
N TYR A 636 2.41 -42.17 -14.55
CA TYR A 636 2.21 -42.07 -13.10
C TYR A 636 0.89 -42.72 -12.67
N TYR A 637 -0.22 -42.40 -13.34
CA TYR A 637 -1.53 -42.99 -13.03
C TYR A 637 -1.59 -44.50 -13.24
N SER A 638 -0.84 -45.03 -14.21
CA SER A 638 -0.74 -46.48 -14.44
C SER A 638 -0.03 -47.20 -13.29
N ARG A 639 0.80 -46.49 -12.50
CA ARG A 639 1.62 -47.04 -11.41
C ARG A 639 1.17 -46.59 -10.01
N MET A 640 0.10 -45.79 -9.91
CA MET A 640 -0.35 -45.21 -8.65
C MET A 640 -0.69 -46.25 -7.55
N GLY A 641 -1.06 -47.47 -7.94
CA GLY A 641 -1.30 -48.57 -7.00
C GLY A 641 -0.12 -48.88 -6.08
N LEU A 642 1.11 -48.75 -6.58
CA LEU A 642 2.33 -48.97 -5.79
C LEU A 642 2.47 -47.96 -4.64
N PHE A 643 2.20 -46.68 -4.93
CA PHE A 643 2.31 -45.61 -3.95
C PHE A 643 1.24 -45.74 -2.85
N LEU A 644 0.07 -46.24 -3.22
CA LEU A 644 -1.00 -46.58 -2.28
C LEU A 644 -0.60 -47.72 -1.34
N GLU A 645 0.04 -48.77 -1.86
CA GLU A 645 0.54 -49.90 -1.06
C GLU A 645 1.60 -49.47 -0.05
N TRP A 646 2.46 -48.49 -0.40
CA TRP A 646 3.47 -47.96 0.52
C TRP A 646 2.89 -47.29 1.77
N VAL A 647 1.66 -46.77 1.67
CA VAL A 647 0.92 -46.16 2.79
C VAL A 647 0.16 -47.23 3.60
N GLN A 648 -0.23 -48.34 2.97
CA GLN A 648 -0.98 -49.41 3.63
C GLN A 648 -0.11 -50.32 4.51
N ALA A 649 1.17 -50.53 4.17
CA ALA A 649 2.00 -51.61 4.73
C ALA A 649 2.71 -51.35 6.08
N SER A 650 2.67 -50.14 6.65
CA SER A 650 3.41 -49.81 7.88
C SER A 650 2.57 -50.07 9.13
N ALA A 651 2.98 -50.88 10.12
CA ALA A 651 2.08 -51.28 11.22
C ALA A 651 2.00 -50.30 12.41
N ALA A 652 2.83 -49.25 12.45
CA ALA A 652 2.82 -48.23 13.49
C ALA A 652 3.24 -46.86 12.91
N PRO A 653 2.57 -45.75 13.27
CA PRO A 653 2.93 -44.43 12.78
C PRO A 653 4.29 -44.03 13.35
N ASP A 654 5.34 -44.25 12.57
CA ASP A 654 6.66 -43.68 12.84
C ASP A 654 6.65 -42.20 12.41
N SER A 655 7.41 -41.35 13.11
CA SER A 655 7.41 -39.89 12.92
C SER A 655 7.67 -39.41 11.48
N HIS A 656 8.29 -40.27 10.66
CA HIS A 656 8.64 -39.99 9.26
C HIS A 656 7.59 -40.43 8.23
N GLU A 657 6.61 -41.25 8.63
CA GLU A 657 5.53 -41.73 7.75
C GLU A 657 4.60 -40.59 7.32
N HIS A 658 4.49 -39.54 8.15
CA HIS A 658 3.75 -38.32 7.83
C HIS A 658 4.31 -37.56 6.62
N ILE A 659 5.63 -37.62 6.37
CA ILE A 659 6.26 -36.96 5.21
C ILE A 659 5.82 -37.65 3.91
N LEU A 660 5.83 -38.98 3.91
CA LEU A 660 5.39 -39.78 2.76
C LEU A 660 3.90 -39.55 2.46
N VAL A 661 3.05 -39.58 3.49
CA VAL A 661 1.60 -39.33 3.36
C VAL A 661 1.34 -37.91 2.82
N THR A 662 2.09 -36.91 3.28
CA THR A 662 1.95 -35.52 2.83
C THR A 662 2.34 -35.33 1.36
N LEU A 663 3.46 -35.94 0.93
CA LEU A 663 3.89 -35.87 -0.47
C LEU A 663 2.88 -36.57 -1.40
N LEU A 664 2.36 -37.71 -0.98
CA LEU A 664 1.35 -38.45 -1.74
C LEU A 664 0.01 -37.70 -1.81
N LEU A 665 -0.42 -37.06 -0.73
CA LEU A 665 -1.56 -36.14 -0.71
C LEU A 665 -1.37 -35.01 -1.72
N ARG A 666 -0.21 -34.36 -1.74
CA ARG A 666 0.11 -33.29 -2.69
C ARG A 666 0.05 -33.78 -4.13
N MET A 667 0.72 -34.88 -4.45
CA MET A 667 0.72 -35.47 -5.80
C MET A 667 -0.70 -35.82 -6.26
N PHE A 668 -1.52 -36.35 -5.36
CA PHE A 668 -2.89 -36.76 -5.64
C PHE A 668 -3.86 -35.57 -5.79
N LEU A 669 -3.69 -34.51 -5.01
CA LEU A 669 -4.51 -33.30 -5.08
C LEU A 669 -4.19 -32.43 -6.30
N SER A 670 -2.92 -32.38 -6.70
CA SER A 670 -2.52 -31.74 -7.94
C SER A 670 -3.15 -32.43 -9.16
N LEU A 671 -3.29 -33.75 -9.11
CA LEU A 671 -3.70 -34.59 -10.24
C LEU A 671 -4.54 -35.79 -9.75
N PRO A 672 -5.86 -35.58 -9.53
CA PRO A 672 -6.72 -36.64 -9.02
C PRO A 672 -6.94 -37.72 -10.10
N PRO A 673 -6.90 -39.02 -9.73
CA PRO A 673 -7.15 -40.12 -10.66
C PRO A 673 -8.50 -39.98 -11.32
N LYS A 674 -8.57 -40.21 -12.63
CA LYS A 674 -9.84 -40.18 -13.37
C LYS A 674 -10.79 -41.31 -12.93
N GLU A 675 -10.25 -42.47 -12.55
CA GLU A 675 -11.04 -43.62 -12.09
C GLU A 675 -11.56 -43.45 -10.66
N LYS A 676 -12.88 -43.55 -10.50
CA LYS A 676 -13.57 -43.42 -9.20
C LYS A 676 -13.11 -44.46 -8.17
N SER A 677 -12.82 -45.69 -8.59
CA SER A 677 -12.31 -46.77 -7.71
C SER A 677 -10.96 -46.42 -7.07
N LYS A 678 -10.06 -45.80 -7.84
CA LYS A 678 -8.75 -45.34 -7.34
C LYS A 678 -8.87 -44.16 -6.38
N ARG A 679 -9.85 -43.27 -6.60
CA ARG A 679 -10.18 -42.17 -5.67
C ARG A 679 -10.73 -42.65 -4.34
N ALA A 680 -11.69 -43.56 -4.39
CA ALA A 680 -12.26 -44.17 -3.19
C ALA A 680 -11.23 -44.97 -2.38
N ASN A 681 -10.35 -45.73 -3.04
CA ASN A 681 -9.28 -46.48 -2.38
C ASN A 681 -8.29 -45.55 -1.67
N PHE A 682 -7.84 -44.47 -2.33
CA PHE A 682 -6.93 -43.49 -1.72
C PHE A 682 -7.55 -42.79 -0.50
N ALA A 683 -8.80 -42.36 -0.60
CA ALA A 683 -9.52 -41.75 0.52
C ALA A 683 -9.71 -42.73 1.69
N SER A 684 -9.98 -44.01 1.42
CA SER A 684 -10.07 -45.05 2.45
C SER A 684 -8.74 -45.27 3.18
N VAL A 685 -7.62 -45.25 2.46
CA VAL A 685 -6.28 -45.42 3.03
C VAL A 685 -5.91 -44.25 3.93
N LEU A 686 -6.17 -43.02 3.51
CA LEU A 686 -5.90 -41.82 4.29
C LEU A 686 -6.73 -41.74 5.56
N SER A 687 -8.02 -42.05 5.48
CA SER A 687 -8.93 -42.02 6.63
C SER A 687 -8.46 -42.92 7.78
N GLY A 688 -7.83 -44.06 7.44
CA GLY A 688 -7.29 -45.01 8.43
C GLY A 688 -5.90 -44.69 8.96
N ARG A 689 -5.20 -43.69 8.40
CA ARG A 689 -3.79 -43.38 8.68
C ARG A 689 -3.56 -41.96 9.19
N MET A 690 -4.62 -41.16 9.29
CA MET A 690 -4.53 -39.84 9.91
C MET A 690 -4.07 -39.98 11.37
N PRO A 691 -3.12 -39.14 11.83
CA PRO A 691 -2.88 -39.02 13.26
C PRO A 691 -4.18 -38.61 13.96
N PRO A 692 -4.34 -38.89 15.28
CA PRO A 692 -5.45 -38.37 16.05
C PRO A 692 -5.33 -36.85 16.12
N LEU A 693 -5.81 -36.17 15.08
CA LEU A 693 -5.97 -34.72 15.03
C LEU A 693 -7.22 -34.38 15.84
N GLU A 694 -7.11 -33.46 16.77
CA GLU A 694 -8.26 -32.89 17.47
C GLU A 694 -8.65 -31.55 16.82
N GLY A 695 -9.95 -31.26 16.76
CA GLY A 695 -10.49 -30.00 16.23
C GLY A 695 -10.70 -29.93 14.71
N SER A 696 -10.86 -28.70 14.20
CA SER A 696 -11.37 -28.39 12.84
C SER A 696 -10.57 -28.98 11.69
N ASN A 697 -9.29 -29.31 11.88
CA ASN A 697 -8.47 -29.95 10.86
C ASN A 697 -8.89 -31.40 10.58
N ARG A 698 -9.44 -32.11 11.57
CA ARG A 698 -10.01 -33.45 11.39
C ARG A 698 -11.32 -33.40 10.61
N ASP A 699 -12.13 -32.37 10.87
CA ASP A 699 -13.41 -32.18 10.18
C ASP A 699 -13.20 -31.75 8.73
N LEU A 700 -12.25 -30.84 8.48
CA LEU A 700 -11.85 -30.42 7.14
C LEU A 700 -11.24 -31.57 6.32
N LEU A 701 -10.34 -32.36 6.93
CA LEU A 701 -9.85 -33.57 6.27
C LEU A 701 -10.98 -34.58 6.04
N GLY A 702 -11.90 -34.72 6.99
CA GLY A 702 -13.09 -35.56 6.87
C GLY A 702 -13.98 -35.15 5.69
N GLU A 703 -14.20 -33.86 5.48
CA GLU A 703 -14.93 -33.32 4.33
C GLU A 703 -14.18 -33.57 3.02
N VAL A 704 -12.87 -33.32 2.97
CA VAL A 704 -12.04 -33.62 1.79
C VAL A 704 -12.07 -35.11 1.46
N LEU A 705 -11.98 -35.99 2.46
CA LEU A 705 -12.06 -37.44 2.29
C LEU A 705 -13.44 -37.88 1.82
N THR A 706 -14.50 -37.24 2.31
CA THR A 706 -15.89 -37.48 1.87
C THR A 706 -16.07 -37.09 0.40
N VAL A 707 -15.50 -35.95 -0.02
CA VAL A 707 -15.51 -35.48 -1.42
C VAL A 707 -14.69 -36.42 -2.32
N LEU A 708 -13.55 -36.91 -1.85
CA LEU A 708 -12.72 -37.87 -2.60
C LEU A 708 -13.38 -39.26 -2.73
N GLN A 709 -14.24 -39.65 -1.79
CA GLN A 709 -15.02 -40.89 -1.83
C GLN A 709 -16.24 -40.79 -2.76
N SER A 710 -16.88 -39.61 -2.84
CA SER A 710 -18.05 -39.35 -3.69
C SER A 710 -17.71 -39.32 -5.19
#